data_AF-A0AAD7DV89-F1
#
_entry.id   AF-A0AAD7DV89-F1
#
_cell.length_a   1.000
_cell.length_b   1.000
_cell.length_c   1.000
_cell.angle_alpha   90.00
_cell.angle_beta   90.00
_cell.angle_gamma   90.00
#
_symmetry.space_group_name_H-M   'P 1'
#
loop_
_entity.id
_entity.type
_entity.pdbx_description
1 polymer ?
#
loop_
_entity_poly.entity_id
_entity_poly.type
_entity_poly.pdbx_seq_one_letter_code
_entity_poly.pdbx_strand_id
1 'polypeptide(L)'
;MSLSRHINAEEVIEKCKDHPHRKHTGQEGRQTLHQSWSRDEDAARAPKYTMPEFGIPSKAAYQLLHDESALDGNPLLNLASFVHTWMPEEANKLIMENINKNQVDLDEYPAATIIHNRCISMIADLWKAPKEGKVIGTSTAGSSEAIMLGGLAFKKRWQEARKAAGKDYYHPNIVFGSNAQVALEKFARYWDVEARLVPVNASTNYVMNPHDAIPFIDENTIGVIVILGSTYTGHFEDVQLMSDLLDDLQTRTGLDIPIHVDGASGAFIAPFAYPSLKWGFDVPRVHSINTSGHKFGLVYAGLGWVLWRDESLLHKDLIFELHYLGSVEYSFTLNFSKPAAPIIAQMYNFLNLGFDGYRRIAIKDLRNSRMLSRALEATYFTVLSNVHKPSAKGAAELESANDTDDPELYEQGLPVVSFRLSDKFMAEYPHVQQAWIQSMLRTKGWIVPNYNAPEGEAETQILRVVVRETLSEDLIERLIVDILEITEALMGTSAYSRTSFVDPASPVHAEGAAVAVALPPSFAFPPVPHHSSYSRPESPLSSPAPVAVYHPPAAAVSFPSSLPVAATLGIHQRSFPARLVHALLLPFTFIFHLFTAFLFLTSFRSPASSRNPPAFLLAHSSSSAMLIKGVNVHQPDKEHGRPDKDNFGDATGEAAQGQSGFARQC
;
A
#
# COMPACT_ATOMS: atom_id res chain seq x y z
N MET A 1 -21.44 -1.57 -17.50
CA MET A 1 -22.64 -2.44 -17.55
C MET A 1 -22.46 -3.63 -16.62
N SER A 2 -23.34 -3.82 -15.62
CA SER A 2 -23.45 -5.09 -14.89
C SER A 2 -24.43 -6.00 -15.64
N LEU A 3 -23.96 -7.10 -16.22
CA LEU A 3 -24.72 -7.95 -17.16
C LEU A 3 -25.85 -8.80 -16.55
N SER A 4 -26.27 -8.52 -15.30
CA SER A 4 -27.07 -9.43 -14.47
C SER A 4 -28.25 -8.77 -13.74
N ARG A 5 -28.87 -7.73 -14.32
CA ARG A 5 -30.10 -7.12 -13.75
C ARG A 5 -31.31 -7.42 -14.62
N HIS A 6 -32.37 -7.97 -14.02
CA HIS A 6 -33.67 -8.19 -14.67
C HIS A 6 -34.39 -6.88 -15.06
N ILE A 7 -33.97 -5.75 -14.48
CA ILE A 7 -34.48 -4.41 -14.78
C ILE A 7 -33.28 -3.52 -15.13
N ASN A 8 -33.32 -2.87 -16.30
CA ASN A 8 -32.33 -1.88 -16.68
C ASN A 8 -32.59 -0.57 -15.93
N ALA A 9 -31.74 -0.26 -14.94
CA ALA A 9 -31.87 0.94 -14.13
C ALA A 9 -31.74 2.23 -14.97
N GLU A 10 -30.93 2.24 -16.02
CA GLU A 10 -30.76 3.41 -16.89
C GLU A 10 -32.03 3.69 -17.71
N GLU A 11 -32.67 2.62 -18.22
CA GLU A 11 -33.93 2.72 -18.95
C GLU A 11 -35.07 3.20 -18.05
N VAL A 12 -35.13 2.72 -16.80
CA VAL A 12 -36.11 3.20 -15.80
C VAL A 12 -35.85 4.66 -15.46
N ILE A 13 -34.59 5.05 -15.19
CA ILE A 13 -34.24 6.45 -14.91
C ILE A 13 -34.63 7.35 -16.08
N GLU A 14 -34.33 6.96 -17.33
CA GLU A 14 -34.68 7.75 -18.51
C GLU A 14 -36.20 7.90 -18.68
N LYS A 15 -36.96 6.83 -18.47
CA LYS A 15 -38.44 6.84 -18.48
C LYS A 15 -39.06 7.66 -17.35
N CYS A 16 -38.34 7.83 -16.24
CA CYS A 16 -38.80 8.57 -15.05
C CYS A 16 -38.27 10.02 -14.98
N LYS A 17 -37.48 10.49 -15.94
CA LYS A 17 -37.15 11.91 -16.05
C LYS A 17 -38.42 12.70 -16.38
N ASP A 18 -38.65 13.78 -15.63
CA ASP A 18 -39.71 14.74 -15.97
C ASP A 18 -39.56 15.22 -17.41
N HIS A 19 -40.69 15.49 -18.08
CA HIS A 19 -40.80 15.73 -19.52
C HIS A 19 -39.64 16.57 -20.07
N PRO A 20 -39.04 16.18 -21.23
CA PRO A 20 -37.84 16.81 -21.75
C PRO A 20 -38.06 18.31 -21.83
N HIS A 21 -37.32 19.07 -20.99
CA HIS A 21 -37.52 20.49 -20.82
C HIS A 21 -37.63 21.15 -22.20
N ARG A 22 -38.83 21.64 -22.54
CA ARG A 22 -39.03 22.37 -23.79
C ARG A 22 -37.95 23.44 -23.85
N LYS A 23 -37.20 23.48 -24.95
CA LYS A 23 -36.14 24.48 -25.15
C LYS A 23 -36.76 25.86 -24.93
N HIS A 24 -36.57 26.43 -23.75
CA HIS A 24 -36.89 27.81 -23.48
C HIS A 24 -35.87 28.64 -24.23
N THR A 25 -36.21 28.97 -25.47
CA THR A 25 -35.52 29.95 -26.31
C THR A 25 -35.68 31.31 -25.66
N GLY A 26 -34.82 31.59 -24.69
CA GLY A 26 -34.75 32.83 -23.93
C GLY A 26 -33.30 33.28 -23.81
N GLN A 27 -32.78 33.91 -24.87
CA GLN A 27 -31.59 34.75 -24.75
C GLN A 27 -31.95 36.03 -23.97
N GLU A 28 -32.05 35.95 -22.65
CA GLU A 28 -31.98 37.13 -21.80
C GLU A 28 -31.09 36.86 -20.59
N GLY A 29 -30.20 37.82 -20.30
CA GLY A 29 -29.15 37.68 -19.32
C GLY A 29 -29.68 37.66 -17.89
N ARG A 30 -29.97 36.48 -17.36
CA ARG A 30 -30.04 36.28 -15.90
C ARG A 30 -28.63 36.44 -15.31
N GLN A 31 -28.37 37.60 -14.71
CA GLN A 31 -27.33 37.71 -13.69
C GLN A 31 -27.68 36.73 -12.56
N THR A 32 -26.95 35.62 -12.48
CA THR A 32 -27.13 34.57 -11.48
C THR A 32 -26.66 35.07 -10.12
N LEU A 33 -27.53 35.78 -9.39
CA LEU A 33 -27.25 36.29 -8.04
C LEU A 33 -27.00 35.19 -6.99
N HIS A 34 -27.24 33.92 -7.33
CA HIS A 34 -27.04 32.78 -6.42
C HIS A 34 -26.43 31.53 -7.09
N GLN A 35 -25.14 31.57 -7.45
CA GLN A 35 -24.33 30.41 -7.91
C GLN A 35 -24.11 29.29 -6.84
N SER A 36 -24.87 29.29 -5.75
CA SER A 36 -24.76 28.32 -4.65
C SER A 36 -25.74 27.16 -4.74
N TRP A 37 -26.84 27.32 -5.49
CA TRP A 37 -27.99 26.39 -5.48
C TRP A 37 -28.27 25.68 -6.82
N SER A 38 -27.58 26.05 -7.92
CA SER A 38 -27.76 25.46 -9.27
C SER A 38 -27.02 24.13 -9.49
N ARG A 39 -26.71 23.39 -8.42
CA ARG A 39 -25.78 22.24 -8.43
C ARG A 39 -26.14 21.19 -9.49
N ASP A 40 -27.42 20.87 -9.60
CA ASP A 40 -27.92 19.85 -10.52
C ASP A 40 -27.96 20.38 -11.97
N GLU A 41 -28.32 21.66 -12.18
CA GLU A 41 -28.44 22.25 -13.52
C GLU A 41 -27.09 22.32 -14.25
N ASP A 42 -26.02 22.68 -13.53
CA ASP A 42 -24.65 22.74 -14.03
C ASP A 42 -24.09 21.34 -14.41
N ALA A 43 -24.73 20.27 -13.93
CA ALA A 43 -24.30 18.88 -14.07
C ALA A 43 -25.24 17.98 -14.91
N ALA A 44 -26.51 18.36 -15.09
CA ALA A 44 -27.63 17.51 -15.55
C ALA A 44 -27.47 16.87 -16.94
N ARG A 45 -26.41 17.21 -17.68
CA ARG A 45 -26.10 16.68 -19.02
C ARG A 45 -24.70 16.13 -19.17
N ALA A 46 -23.91 16.07 -18.10
CA ALA A 46 -22.60 15.43 -18.14
C ALA A 46 -22.76 13.92 -18.44
N PRO A 47 -22.23 13.39 -19.55
CA PRO A 47 -22.27 11.95 -19.83
C PRO A 47 -21.46 11.18 -18.79
N LYS A 48 -22.02 10.08 -18.28
CA LYS A 48 -21.38 9.24 -17.26
C LYS A 48 -20.35 8.25 -17.80
N TYR A 49 -20.45 7.88 -19.08
CA TYR A 49 -19.69 6.77 -19.68
C TYR A 49 -18.95 7.13 -20.97
N THR A 50 -18.97 8.40 -21.36
CA THR A 50 -18.20 8.95 -22.49
C THR A 50 -17.59 10.28 -22.06
N MET A 51 -16.49 10.70 -22.71
CA MET A 51 -15.94 12.02 -22.48
C MET A 51 -17.00 13.11 -22.78
N PRO A 52 -17.22 14.11 -21.91
CA PRO A 52 -18.06 15.26 -22.22
C PRO A 52 -17.47 16.09 -23.37
N GLU A 53 -18.32 16.57 -24.28
CA GLU A 53 -17.91 17.47 -25.37
C GLU A 53 -17.46 18.84 -24.84
N PHE A 54 -18.03 19.28 -23.71
CA PHE A 54 -17.71 20.54 -23.04
C PHE A 54 -17.55 20.32 -21.53
N GLY A 55 -16.58 20.99 -20.92
CA GLY A 55 -16.39 20.95 -19.46
C GLY A 55 -17.51 21.65 -18.69
N ILE A 56 -17.72 21.21 -17.45
CA ILE A 56 -18.61 21.85 -16.47
C ILE A 56 -17.79 22.73 -15.49
N PRO A 57 -18.41 23.66 -14.73
CA PRO A 57 -17.70 24.44 -13.72
C PRO A 57 -16.98 23.57 -12.70
N SER A 58 -15.77 23.98 -12.28
CA SER A 58 -14.94 23.20 -11.34
C SER A 58 -15.64 22.87 -10.02
N LYS A 59 -16.49 23.77 -9.53
CA LYS A 59 -17.34 23.57 -8.35
C LYS A 59 -18.40 22.47 -8.56
N ALA A 60 -18.98 22.38 -9.75
CA ALA A 60 -19.94 21.32 -10.08
C ALA A 60 -19.22 19.97 -10.20
N ALA A 61 -18.07 19.93 -10.89
CA ALA A 61 -17.23 18.73 -10.97
C ALA A 61 -16.78 18.24 -9.58
N TYR A 62 -16.33 19.14 -8.71
CA TYR A 62 -16.02 18.82 -7.31
C TYR A 62 -17.24 18.24 -6.60
N GLN A 63 -18.39 18.91 -6.65
CA GLN A 63 -19.57 18.50 -5.87
C GLN A 63 -20.08 17.12 -6.31
N LEU A 64 -20.11 16.83 -7.61
CA LEU A 64 -20.48 15.51 -8.14
C LEU A 64 -19.58 14.39 -7.59
N LEU A 65 -18.26 14.57 -7.69
CA LEU A 65 -17.29 13.58 -7.22
C LEU A 65 -17.30 13.46 -5.69
N HIS A 66 -17.51 14.58 -4.98
CA HIS A 66 -17.64 14.61 -3.53
C HIS A 66 -18.88 13.84 -3.06
N ASP A 67 -20.04 14.09 -3.66
CA ASP A 67 -21.30 13.44 -3.31
C ASP A 67 -21.31 11.94 -3.66
N GLU A 68 -20.65 11.54 -4.76
CA GLU A 68 -20.47 10.12 -5.10
C GLU A 68 -19.48 9.43 -4.15
N SER A 69 -18.36 10.07 -3.80
CA SER A 69 -17.38 9.54 -2.84
C SER A 69 -17.91 9.48 -1.39
N ALA A 70 -18.94 10.26 -1.05
CA ALA A 70 -19.60 10.18 0.25
C ALA A 70 -20.37 8.85 0.47
N LEU A 71 -20.50 8.01 -0.56
CA LEU A 71 -21.04 6.65 -0.45
C LEU A 71 -20.02 5.61 0.06
N ASP A 72 -18.72 5.96 0.12
CA ASP A 72 -17.70 5.09 0.68
C ASP A 72 -17.82 4.94 2.20
N GLY A 73 -17.34 3.81 2.72
CA GLY A 73 -17.33 3.56 4.16
C GLY A 73 -16.31 4.43 4.89
N ASN A 74 -16.69 4.96 6.06
CA ASN A 74 -15.80 5.78 6.90
C ASN A 74 -14.47 5.03 7.21
N PRO A 75 -13.30 5.54 6.81
CA PRO A 75 -12.01 4.89 7.04
C PRO A 75 -11.70 4.60 8.52
N LEU A 76 -12.19 5.42 9.46
CA LEU A 76 -12.03 5.20 10.89
C LEU A 76 -12.69 3.89 11.36
N LEU A 77 -13.87 3.58 10.81
CA LEU A 77 -14.64 2.37 11.13
C LEU A 77 -14.26 1.18 10.23
N ASN A 78 -13.28 1.35 9.34
CA ASN A 78 -12.76 0.30 8.48
C ASN A 78 -11.77 -0.59 9.25
N LEU A 79 -12.28 -1.61 9.95
CA LEU A 79 -11.47 -2.55 10.74
C LEU A 79 -10.92 -3.72 9.89
N ALA A 80 -11.31 -3.82 8.62
CA ALA A 80 -10.78 -4.79 7.68
C ALA A 80 -9.34 -4.46 7.24
N SER A 81 -9.04 -3.17 7.10
CA SER A 81 -7.80 -2.69 6.48
C SER A 81 -6.62 -2.64 7.45
N PHE A 82 -5.45 -3.03 6.97
CA PHE A 82 -4.16 -2.71 7.61
C PHE A 82 -3.62 -1.33 7.20
N VAL A 83 -4.18 -0.71 6.16
CA VAL A 83 -3.73 0.60 5.69
C VAL A 83 -4.10 1.67 6.72
N HIS A 84 -3.16 2.56 7.01
CA HIS A 84 -3.32 3.63 7.97
C HIS A 84 -4.22 4.76 7.41
N THR A 85 -5.06 5.32 8.29
CA THR A 85 -6.26 6.09 7.89
C THR A 85 -6.32 7.51 8.41
N TRP A 86 -5.31 7.98 9.16
CA TRP A 86 -5.28 9.32 9.75
C TRP A 86 -3.85 9.80 9.96
N MET A 87 -3.52 11.04 9.57
CA MET A 87 -2.25 11.69 9.92
C MET A 87 -2.52 13.09 10.50
N PRO A 88 -1.63 13.63 11.35
CA PRO A 88 -1.78 14.98 11.91
C PRO A 88 -1.75 16.07 10.84
N GLU A 89 -2.24 17.26 11.19
CA GLU A 89 -2.42 18.38 10.24
C GLU A 89 -1.10 18.80 9.56
N GLU A 90 0.01 18.76 10.29
CA GLU A 90 1.37 19.04 9.80
C GLU A 90 1.80 18.04 8.71
N ALA A 91 1.47 16.76 8.86
CA ALA A 91 1.73 15.76 7.84
C ALA A 91 0.85 15.98 6.60
N ASN A 92 -0.43 16.30 6.80
CA ASN A 92 -1.36 16.60 5.70
C ASN A 92 -0.89 17.83 4.89
N LYS A 93 -0.38 18.87 5.57
CA LYS A 93 0.25 20.04 4.93
C LYS A 93 1.46 19.64 4.09
N LEU A 94 2.42 18.91 4.67
CA LEU A 94 3.61 18.43 3.95
C LEU A 94 3.26 17.56 2.74
N ILE A 95 2.22 16.72 2.82
CA ILE A 95 1.76 15.92 1.69
C ILE A 95 1.23 16.83 0.57
N MET A 96 0.32 17.76 0.88
CA MET A 96 -0.27 18.65 -0.12
C MET A 96 0.74 19.62 -0.75
N GLU A 97 1.74 20.08 0.01
CA GLU A 97 2.85 20.91 -0.48
C GLU A 97 3.79 20.18 -1.45
N ASN A 98 3.82 18.84 -1.42
CA ASN A 98 4.79 18.03 -2.15
C ASN A 98 4.16 16.99 -3.09
N ILE A 99 2.83 16.96 -3.24
CA ILE A 99 2.09 16.00 -4.08
C ILE A 99 2.47 16.07 -5.56
N ASN A 100 2.97 17.23 -6.02
CA ASN A 100 3.42 17.48 -7.38
C ASN A 100 4.88 17.10 -7.65
N LYS A 101 5.67 16.73 -6.63
CA LYS A 101 7.07 16.33 -6.81
C LYS A 101 7.13 14.87 -7.25
N ASN A 102 7.63 14.63 -8.44
CA ASN A 102 7.83 13.30 -8.98
C ASN A 102 9.12 12.69 -8.39
N GLN A 103 9.02 11.52 -7.77
CA GLN A 103 10.13 10.89 -7.05
C GLN A 103 11.31 10.53 -7.95
N VAL A 104 11.06 10.16 -9.21
CA VAL A 104 12.10 9.63 -10.11
C VAL A 104 12.96 10.72 -10.75
N ASP A 105 12.58 11.99 -10.63
CA ASP A 105 13.35 13.13 -11.15
C ASP A 105 14.35 13.57 -10.06
N LEU A 106 15.46 12.83 -9.90
CA LEU A 106 16.35 12.96 -8.74
C LEU A 106 17.22 14.22 -8.83
N ASP A 107 17.58 14.66 -10.04
CA ASP A 107 18.33 15.90 -10.29
C ASP A 107 17.46 17.15 -10.06
N GLU A 108 16.18 17.10 -10.43
CA GLU A 108 15.20 18.17 -10.20
C GLU A 108 14.75 18.28 -8.73
N TYR A 109 14.63 17.15 -8.01
CA TYR A 109 14.16 17.10 -6.62
C TYR A 109 15.14 16.45 -5.62
N PRO A 110 16.43 16.85 -5.58
CA PRO A 110 17.47 16.14 -4.83
C PRO A 110 17.23 16.14 -3.32
N ALA A 111 16.47 17.12 -2.80
CA ALA A 111 16.05 17.12 -1.40
C ALA A 111 15.11 15.95 -1.05
N ALA A 112 14.24 15.52 -1.98
CA ALA A 112 13.40 14.34 -1.79
C ALA A 112 14.25 13.05 -1.78
N THR A 113 15.25 12.95 -2.66
CA THR A 113 16.23 11.86 -2.71
C THR A 113 17.06 11.76 -1.42
N ILE A 114 17.49 12.90 -0.86
CA ILE A 114 18.18 12.94 0.44
C ILE A 114 17.26 12.46 1.58
N ILE A 115 15.98 12.84 1.57
CA ILE A 115 15.01 12.37 2.57
C ILE A 115 14.75 10.86 2.42
N HIS A 116 14.59 10.37 1.19
CA HIS A 116 14.46 8.96 0.86
C HIS A 116 15.63 8.12 1.39
N ASN A 117 16.87 8.57 1.13
CA ASN A 117 18.06 7.83 1.56
C ASN A 117 18.20 7.83 3.09
N ARG A 118 17.81 8.91 3.77
CA ARG A 118 17.73 8.94 5.24
C ARG A 118 16.67 7.97 5.79
N CYS A 119 15.51 7.83 5.13
CA CYS A 119 14.53 6.80 5.49
C CYS A 119 15.14 5.39 5.37
N ILE A 120 15.86 5.10 4.29
CA ILE A 120 16.56 3.81 4.13
C ILE A 120 17.55 3.59 5.27
N SER A 121 18.40 4.57 5.61
CA SER A 121 19.35 4.45 6.71
C SER A 121 18.66 4.20 8.07
N MET A 122 17.55 4.90 8.35
CA MET A 122 16.78 4.70 9.59
C MET A 122 16.12 3.31 9.65
N ILE A 123 15.58 2.84 8.54
CA ILE A 123 14.98 1.50 8.44
C ILE A 123 16.05 0.40 8.55
N ALA A 124 17.23 0.61 7.95
CA ALA A 124 18.36 -0.32 8.04
C ALA A 124 18.86 -0.50 9.48
N ASP A 125 19.04 0.60 10.22
CA ASP A 125 19.42 0.58 11.63
C ASP A 125 18.34 -0.09 12.51
N LEU A 126 17.06 0.27 12.28
CA LEU A 126 15.90 -0.33 12.95
C LEU A 126 15.81 -1.86 12.72
N TRP A 127 16.24 -2.34 11.56
CA TRP A 127 16.27 -3.76 11.19
C TRP A 127 17.63 -4.43 11.47
N LYS A 128 18.47 -3.78 12.29
CA LYS A 128 19.74 -4.31 12.81
C LYS A 128 20.72 -4.69 11.71
N ALA A 129 20.78 -3.90 10.64
CA ALA A 129 21.73 -4.11 9.54
C ALA A 129 23.19 -4.13 10.02
N PRO A 130 24.05 -5.01 9.46
CA PRO A 130 25.46 -5.06 9.85
C PRO A 130 26.17 -3.76 9.46
N LYS A 131 26.92 -3.17 10.40
CA LYS A 131 27.62 -1.88 10.21
C LYS A 131 28.65 -1.88 9.07
N GLU A 132 29.17 -3.05 8.70
CA GLU A 132 30.13 -3.20 7.60
C GLU A 132 29.47 -3.66 6.29
N GLY A 133 28.17 -4.00 6.31
CA GLY A 133 27.41 -4.31 5.10
C GLY A 133 26.96 -3.05 4.38
N LYS A 134 27.05 -3.05 3.05
CA LYS A 134 26.62 -1.93 2.22
C LYS A 134 25.13 -2.06 1.92
N VAL A 135 24.30 -1.73 2.92
CA VAL A 135 22.84 -1.81 2.79
C VAL A 135 22.36 -0.97 1.61
N ILE A 136 21.61 -1.61 0.70
CA ILE A 136 20.93 -0.96 -0.42
C ILE A 136 19.42 -1.15 -0.27
N GLY A 137 18.63 -0.19 -0.74
CA GLY A 137 17.17 -0.28 -0.66
C GLY A 137 16.47 0.80 -1.45
N THR A 138 15.14 0.69 -1.57
CA THR A 138 14.32 1.70 -2.23
C THR A 138 12.90 1.72 -1.67
N SER A 139 12.25 2.87 -1.84
CA SER A 139 10.82 3.03 -1.66
C SER A 139 10.04 2.51 -2.87
N THR A 140 8.88 1.94 -2.57
CA THR A 140 7.98 1.31 -3.52
C THR A 140 6.56 1.83 -3.28
N ALA A 141 5.61 1.54 -4.16
CA ALA A 141 4.20 1.87 -3.92
C ALA A 141 3.61 1.09 -2.71
N GLY A 142 4.25 -0.01 -2.31
CA GLY A 142 3.82 -0.90 -1.25
C GLY A 142 4.56 -2.23 -1.29
N SER A 143 4.35 -3.07 -0.27
CA SER A 143 4.96 -4.40 -0.17
C SER A 143 4.83 -5.27 -1.43
N SER A 144 3.76 -5.12 -2.23
CA SER A 144 3.63 -5.91 -3.47
C SER A 144 4.75 -5.66 -4.49
N GLU A 145 5.16 -4.41 -4.72
CA GLU A 145 6.32 -4.11 -5.59
C GLU A 145 7.61 -4.55 -4.90
N ALA A 146 7.73 -4.28 -3.60
CA ALA A 146 8.89 -4.64 -2.78
C ALA A 146 9.20 -6.15 -2.78
N ILE A 147 8.16 -7.00 -2.66
CA ILE A 147 8.22 -8.46 -2.76
C ILE A 147 8.69 -8.89 -4.16
N MET A 148 8.16 -8.28 -5.22
CA MET A 148 8.55 -8.61 -6.60
C MET A 148 10.02 -8.29 -6.86
N LEU A 149 10.54 -7.18 -6.31
CA LEU A 149 11.96 -6.82 -6.40
C LEU A 149 12.85 -7.79 -5.60
N GLY A 150 12.44 -8.18 -4.38
CA GLY A 150 13.15 -9.19 -3.59
C GLY A 150 13.21 -10.56 -4.30
N GLY A 151 12.07 -11.03 -4.83
CA GLY A 151 11.99 -12.26 -5.60
C GLY A 151 12.79 -12.21 -6.91
N LEU A 152 12.81 -11.07 -7.60
CA LEU A 152 13.65 -10.86 -8.79
C LEU A 152 15.14 -10.96 -8.47
N ALA A 153 15.59 -10.37 -7.35
CA ALA A 153 16.98 -10.46 -6.91
C ALA A 153 17.38 -11.91 -6.60
N PHE A 154 16.51 -12.68 -5.93
CA PHE A 154 16.70 -14.12 -5.74
C PHE A 154 16.76 -14.88 -7.07
N LYS A 155 15.77 -14.68 -7.96
CA LYS A 155 15.72 -15.40 -9.25
C LYS A 155 16.98 -15.14 -10.07
N LYS A 156 17.45 -13.89 -10.17
CA LYS A 156 18.65 -13.53 -10.93
C LYS A 156 19.92 -14.14 -10.35
N ARG A 157 20.14 -14.05 -9.03
CA ARG A 157 21.32 -14.65 -8.37
C ARG A 157 21.33 -16.18 -8.47
N TRP A 158 20.17 -16.83 -8.31
CA TRP A 158 20.05 -18.26 -8.54
C TRP A 158 20.34 -18.64 -10.00
N GLN A 159 19.80 -17.89 -10.97
CA GLN A 159 20.10 -18.13 -12.39
C GLN A 159 21.58 -17.98 -12.73
N GLU A 160 22.27 -16.98 -12.18
CA GLU A 160 23.72 -16.79 -12.35
C GLU A 160 24.51 -17.98 -11.79
N ALA A 161 24.24 -18.38 -10.54
CA ALA A 161 24.91 -19.52 -9.89
C ALA A 161 24.66 -20.86 -10.62
N ARG A 162 23.43 -21.10 -11.09
CA ARG A 162 23.06 -22.31 -11.84
C ARG A 162 23.72 -22.37 -13.21
N LYS A 163 23.79 -21.25 -13.93
CA LYS A 163 24.55 -21.13 -15.21
C LYS A 163 26.03 -21.42 -15.00
N ALA A 164 26.66 -20.82 -13.98
CA ALA A 164 28.06 -21.06 -13.65
C ALA A 164 28.34 -22.54 -13.31
N ALA A 165 27.37 -23.22 -12.69
CA ALA A 165 27.44 -24.65 -12.38
C ALA A 165 27.03 -25.59 -13.54
N GLY A 166 26.66 -25.06 -14.72
CA GLY A 166 26.19 -25.86 -15.86
C GLY A 166 24.87 -26.61 -15.63
N LYS A 167 24.04 -26.14 -14.69
CA LYS A 167 22.75 -26.74 -14.31
C LYS A 167 21.57 -25.99 -14.93
N ASP A 168 20.39 -26.62 -14.92
CA ASP A 168 19.15 -25.97 -15.36
C ASP A 168 18.88 -24.68 -14.56
N TYR A 169 18.48 -23.61 -15.24
CA TYR A 169 18.16 -22.29 -14.68
C TYR A 169 16.78 -21.77 -15.15
N TYR A 170 15.94 -22.65 -15.72
CA TYR A 170 14.64 -22.31 -16.29
C TYR A 170 13.46 -22.58 -15.34
N HIS A 171 13.60 -23.49 -14.37
CA HIS A 171 12.49 -23.93 -13.49
C HIS A 171 12.71 -23.59 -11.99
N PRO A 172 12.82 -22.30 -11.60
CA PRO A 172 12.95 -21.90 -10.20
C PRO A 172 11.65 -22.13 -9.40
N ASN A 173 11.76 -22.34 -8.09
CA ASN A 173 10.63 -22.32 -7.15
C ASN A 173 10.88 -21.39 -5.94
N ILE A 174 9.80 -20.96 -5.27
CA ILE A 174 9.83 -20.31 -3.94
C ILE A 174 8.95 -21.08 -2.95
N VAL A 175 9.39 -21.17 -1.70
CA VAL A 175 8.67 -21.84 -0.60
C VAL A 175 8.13 -20.80 0.38
N PHE A 176 6.85 -20.89 0.73
CA PHE A 176 6.16 -20.00 1.68
C PHE A 176 4.85 -20.63 2.20
N GLY A 177 4.33 -20.16 3.34
CA GLY A 177 3.08 -20.69 3.91
C GLY A 177 1.82 -20.31 3.13
N SER A 178 0.80 -21.18 3.14
CA SER A 178 -0.50 -20.90 2.48
C SER A 178 -1.24 -19.66 3.03
N ASN A 179 -0.86 -19.19 4.22
CA ASN A 179 -1.25 -17.92 4.85
C ASN A 179 -0.65 -16.65 4.21
N ALA A 180 0.18 -16.80 3.17
CA ALA A 180 0.79 -15.72 2.42
C ALA A 180 -0.19 -14.71 1.82
N GLN A 181 0.34 -13.51 1.56
CA GLN A 181 -0.36 -12.49 0.80
C GLN A 181 -0.15 -12.72 -0.70
N VAL A 182 -1.23 -12.54 -1.48
CA VAL A 182 -1.31 -12.83 -2.94
C VAL A 182 -0.22 -12.20 -3.82
N ALA A 183 0.57 -11.23 -3.33
CA ALA A 183 1.73 -10.69 -4.05
C ALA A 183 2.80 -11.76 -4.33
N LEU A 184 2.94 -12.77 -3.47
CA LEU A 184 3.87 -13.88 -3.68
C LEU A 184 3.42 -14.78 -4.83
N GLU A 185 2.14 -15.13 -4.89
CA GLU A 185 1.56 -15.81 -6.05
C GLU A 185 1.65 -14.98 -7.34
N LYS A 186 1.45 -13.65 -7.25
CA LYS A 186 1.60 -12.76 -8.41
C LYS A 186 3.04 -12.73 -8.89
N PHE A 187 4.02 -12.66 -7.99
CA PHE A 187 5.42 -12.78 -8.34
C PHE A 187 5.69 -14.13 -9.04
N ALA A 188 5.24 -15.23 -8.42
CA ALA A 188 5.41 -16.58 -8.98
C ALA A 188 4.84 -16.70 -10.40
N ARG A 189 3.61 -16.23 -10.60
CA ARG A 189 2.87 -16.31 -11.88
C ARG A 189 3.38 -15.35 -12.95
N TYR A 190 3.89 -14.17 -12.60
CA TYR A 190 4.34 -13.17 -13.58
C TYR A 190 5.79 -13.34 -14.00
N TRP A 191 6.60 -14.05 -13.20
CA TRP A 191 8.01 -14.29 -13.50
C TRP A 191 8.35 -15.77 -13.64
N ASP A 192 7.41 -16.65 -13.98
CA ASP A 192 7.67 -18.08 -14.21
C ASP A 192 8.51 -18.71 -13.09
N VAL A 193 7.99 -18.66 -11.86
CA VAL A 193 8.53 -19.33 -10.67
C VAL A 193 7.43 -20.22 -10.11
N GLU A 194 7.75 -21.47 -9.79
CA GLU A 194 6.83 -22.38 -9.12
C GLU A 194 6.56 -21.89 -7.69
N ALA A 195 5.29 -21.73 -7.32
CA ALA A 195 4.89 -21.43 -5.95
C ALA A 195 4.68 -22.74 -5.17
N ARG A 196 5.48 -22.95 -4.11
CA ARG A 196 5.34 -24.08 -3.20
C ARG A 196 4.75 -23.62 -1.87
N LEU A 197 3.43 -23.80 -1.78
CA LEU A 197 2.64 -23.42 -0.60
C LEU A 197 2.75 -24.53 0.45
N VAL A 198 3.29 -24.19 1.62
CA VAL A 198 3.30 -25.06 2.80
C VAL A 198 1.92 -24.94 3.49
N PRO A 199 1.12 -26.01 3.58
CA PRO A 199 -0.20 -25.93 4.22
C PRO A 199 -0.09 -25.55 5.70
N VAL A 200 -0.99 -24.71 6.18
CA VAL A 200 -1.06 -24.29 7.60
C VAL A 200 -2.30 -24.86 8.26
N ASN A 201 -2.27 -25.01 9.58
CA ASN A 201 -3.41 -25.52 10.33
C ASN A 201 -3.54 -24.88 11.73
N ALA A 202 -4.62 -25.20 12.44
CA ALA A 202 -4.86 -24.67 13.79
C ALA A 202 -3.73 -24.98 14.78
N SER A 203 -3.04 -26.13 14.65
CA SER A 203 -1.90 -26.48 15.53
C SER A 203 -0.63 -25.67 15.23
N THR A 204 -0.50 -25.11 14.03
CA THR A 204 0.57 -24.16 13.65
C THR A 204 0.11 -22.70 13.76
N ASN A 205 -0.97 -22.41 14.50
CA ASN A 205 -1.55 -21.06 14.64
C ASN A 205 -1.90 -20.37 13.30
N TYR A 206 -2.22 -21.18 12.27
CA TYR A 206 -2.51 -20.75 10.90
C TYR A 206 -1.34 -19.99 10.23
N VAL A 207 -0.09 -20.35 10.57
CA VAL A 207 1.13 -19.86 9.91
C VAL A 207 2.07 -21.01 9.54
N MET A 208 3.08 -20.72 8.69
CA MET A 208 4.09 -21.70 8.31
C MET A 208 4.95 -22.10 9.51
N ASN A 209 4.95 -23.40 9.83
CA ASN A 209 5.94 -23.99 10.73
C ASN A 209 7.23 -24.24 9.94
N PRO A 210 8.40 -23.73 10.37
CA PRO A 210 9.65 -23.92 9.66
C PRO A 210 10.03 -25.39 9.38
N HIS A 211 9.68 -26.33 10.27
CA HIS A 211 9.93 -27.75 10.05
C HIS A 211 9.18 -28.32 8.85
N ASP A 212 7.94 -27.85 8.62
CA ASP A 212 7.07 -28.35 7.55
C ASP A 212 7.43 -27.75 6.18
N ALA A 213 8.24 -26.69 6.14
CA ALA A 213 8.74 -26.08 4.92
C ALA A 213 9.95 -26.83 4.32
N ILE A 214 10.80 -27.45 5.14
CA ILE A 214 12.03 -28.11 4.68
C ILE A 214 11.79 -29.19 3.60
N PRO A 215 10.73 -30.03 3.66
CA PRO A 215 10.42 -30.99 2.60
C PRO A 215 10.06 -30.39 1.22
N PHE A 216 9.75 -29.09 1.14
CA PHE A 216 9.42 -28.40 -0.11
C PHE A 216 10.66 -27.81 -0.82
N ILE A 217 11.84 -27.87 -0.20
CA ILE A 217 13.08 -27.24 -0.67
C ILE A 217 13.90 -28.22 -1.52
N ASP A 218 14.37 -27.76 -2.68
CA ASP A 218 15.28 -28.48 -3.57
C ASP A 218 16.36 -27.55 -4.17
N GLU A 219 17.17 -28.05 -5.10
CA GLU A 219 18.23 -27.27 -5.76
C GLU A 219 17.73 -26.16 -6.71
N ASN A 220 16.42 -26.07 -6.93
CA ASN A 220 15.75 -25.06 -7.72
C ASN A 220 15.04 -24.01 -6.86
N THR A 221 14.99 -24.18 -5.53
CA THR A 221 14.48 -23.19 -4.59
C THR A 221 15.37 -21.95 -4.59
N ILE A 222 14.81 -20.78 -4.95
CA ILE A 222 15.54 -19.52 -5.03
C ILE A 222 15.58 -18.77 -3.68
N GLY A 223 14.71 -19.16 -2.75
CA GLY A 223 14.63 -18.64 -1.39
C GLY A 223 13.35 -19.08 -0.68
N VAL A 224 13.38 -19.01 0.66
CA VAL A 224 12.20 -19.17 1.51
C VAL A 224 11.67 -17.79 1.89
N ILE A 225 10.36 -17.61 1.87
CA ILE A 225 9.71 -16.36 2.30
C ILE A 225 9.05 -16.59 3.66
N VAL A 226 9.48 -15.82 4.67
CA VAL A 226 8.98 -15.92 6.05
C VAL A 226 8.15 -14.70 6.38
N ILE A 227 6.91 -14.90 6.84
CA ILE A 227 5.91 -13.84 6.99
C ILE A 227 5.93 -13.30 8.42
N LEU A 228 6.48 -12.11 8.61
CA LEU A 228 6.45 -11.41 9.89
C LEU A 228 5.14 -10.64 10.02
N GLY A 229 4.08 -11.36 10.42
CA GLY A 229 2.75 -10.82 10.66
C GLY A 229 1.73 -11.30 9.63
N SER A 230 1.23 -12.53 9.84
CA SER A 230 0.18 -13.16 9.05
C SER A 230 -1.03 -12.24 8.86
N THR A 231 -1.47 -12.09 7.61
CA THR A 231 -2.65 -11.26 7.32
C THR A 231 -3.94 -11.88 7.85
N TYR A 232 -3.98 -13.20 8.07
CA TYR A 232 -5.14 -13.93 8.58
C TYR A 232 -5.28 -13.79 10.10
N THR A 233 -4.20 -14.04 10.85
CA THR A 233 -4.23 -14.25 12.32
C THR A 233 -3.31 -13.34 13.12
N GLY A 234 -2.46 -12.53 12.46
CA GLY A 234 -1.54 -11.59 13.12
C GLY A 234 -0.25 -12.21 13.67
N HIS A 235 -0.13 -13.54 13.73
CA HIS A 235 1.07 -14.22 14.23
C HIS A 235 2.32 -13.95 13.40
N PHE A 236 3.49 -14.03 14.04
CA PHE A 236 4.79 -14.01 13.39
C PHE A 236 5.24 -15.44 13.08
N GLU A 237 5.85 -15.65 11.91
CA GLU A 237 6.59 -16.86 11.60
C GLU A 237 8.03 -16.76 12.13
N ASP A 238 8.60 -17.89 12.56
CA ASP A 238 9.91 -17.92 13.21
C ASP A 238 11.06 -17.87 12.19
N VAL A 239 11.56 -16.65 11.97
CA VAL A 239 12.69 -16.36 11.07
C VAL A 239 14.00 -16.99 11.57
N GLN A 240 14.21 -17.08 12.89
CA GLN A 240 15.45 -17.63 13.44
C GLN A 240 15.47 -19.15 13.30
N LEU A 241 14.39 -19.84 13.67
CA LEU A 241 14.25 -21.29 13.49
C LEU A 241 14.34 -21.68 12.01
N MET A 242 13.75 -20.87 11.10
CA MET A 242 13.94 -21.08 9.66
C MET A 242 15.41 -20.98 9.26
N SER A 243 16.14 -19.98 9.77
CA SER A 243 17.58 -19.84 9.47
C SER A 243 18.39 -21.05 9.95
N ASP A 244 18.13 -21.50 11.18
CA ASP A 244 18.85 -22.60 11.81
C ASP A 244 18.61 -23.93 11.04
N LEU A 245 17.37 -24.19 10.63
CA LEU A 245 17.02 -25.39 9.84
C LEU A 245 17.60 -25.35 8.41
N LEU A 246 17.78 -24.15 7.83
CA LEU A 246 18.45 -23.98 6.55
C LEU A 246 19.98 -24.15 6.67
N ASP A 247 20.60 -23.76 7.79
CA ASP A 247 22.01 -24.07 8.08
C ASP A 247 22.24 -25.59 8.21
N ASP A 248 21.34 -26.29 8.90
CA ASP A 248 21.33 -27.76 8.98
C ASP A 248 21.07 -28.43 7.62
N LEU A 249 20.23 -27.83 6.77
CA LEU A 249 19.99 -28.31 5.41
C LEU A 249 21.24 -28.13 4.53
N GLN A 250 21.87 -26.96 4.55
CA GLN A 250 23.10 -26.71 3.80
C GLN A 250 24.22 -27.66 4.24
N THR A 251 24.37 -27.90 5.54
CA THR A 251 25.38 -28.81 6.10
C THR A 251 25.19 -30.25 5.59
N ARG A 252 23.94 -30.71 5.42
CA ARG A 252 23.62 -32.07 4.94
C ARG A 252 23.62 -32.24 3.42
N THR A 253 23.36 -31.18 2.67
CA THR A 253 23.03 -31.27 1.22
C THR A 253 23.86 -30.37 0.30
N GLY A 254 24.54 -29.36 0.85
CA GLY A 254 25.18 -28.29 0.10
C GLY A 254 24.23 -27.22 -0.45
N LEU A 255 22.92 -27.30 -0.18
CA LEU A 255 21.95 -26.31 -0.63
C LEU A 255 22.02 -25.03 0.21
N ASP A 256 22.48 -23.93 -0.40
CA ASP A 256 22.50 -22.61 0.24
C ASP A 256 21.25 -21.81 -0.14
N ILE A 257 20.28 -21.75 0.76
CA ILE A 257 18.97 -21.14 0.51
C ILE A 257 18.81 -19.88 1.35
N PRO A 258 18.50 -18.71 0.74
CA PRO A 258 18.33 -17.45 1.44
C PRO A 258 16.91 -17.25 1.97
N ILE A 259 16.76 -16.33 2.94
CA ILE A 259 15.46 -15.88 3.47
C ILE A 259 15.15 -14.46 2.96
N HIS A 260 13.93 -14.26 2.47
CA HIS A 260 13.29 -12.94 2.42
C HIS A 260 12.24 -12.85 3.52
N VAL A 261 12.26 -11.79 4.31
CA VAL A 261 11.22 -11.56 5.34
C VAL A 261 10.13 -10.69 4.74
N ASP A 262 8.92 -11.26 4.61
CA ASP A 262 7.72 -10.48 4.33
C ASP A 262 7.26 -9.76 5.60
N GLY A 263 7.95 -8.65 5.88
CA GLY A 263 7.69 -7.76 7.00
C GLY A 263 6.58 -6.74 6.74
N ALA A 264 5.73 -6.94 5.71
CA ALA A 264 4.76 -5.96 5.22
C ALA A 264 3.99 -5.23 6.33
N SER A 265 3.61 -5.95 7.40
CA SER A 265 3.02 -5.38 8.61
C SER A 265 4.01 -5.40 9.79
N GLY A 266 4.67 -6.53 10.06
CA GLY A 266 5.43 -6.73 11.29
C GLY A 266 6.74 -5.96 11.38
N ALA A 267 7.35 -5.55 10.28
CA ALA A 267 8.64 -4.83 10.32
C ALA A 267 8.54 -3.37 10.81
N PHE A 268 7.31 -2.88 11.07
CA PHE A 268 7.03 -1.66 11.85
C PHE A 268 6.28 -1.92 13.18
N ILE A 269 6.19 -3.18 13.63
CA ILE A 269 5.69 -3.55 14.96
C ILE A 269 6.81 -4.22 15.76
N ALA A 270 7.42 -5.28 15.22
CA ALA A 270 8.46 -6.07 15.85
C ALA A 270 9.61 -5.25 16.47
N PRO A 271 10.26 -4.29 15.78
CA PRO A 271 11.40 -3.60 16.36
C PRO A 271 11.02 -2.65 17.51
N PHE A 272 9.75 -2.22 17.59
CA PHE A 272 9.28 -1.32 18.65
C PHE A 272 8.60 -2.05 19.81
N ALA A 273 7.83 -3.12 19.53
CA ALA A 273 7.14 -3.91 20.54
C ALA A 273 8.06 -4.98 21.15
N TYR A 274 8.79 -5.72 20.33
CA TYR A 274 9.59 -6.90 20.69
C TYR A 274 11.06 -6.71 20.27
N PRO A 275 11.79 -5.70 20.80
CA PRO A 275 13.14 -5.35 20.33
C PRO A 275 14.17 -6.48 20.51
N SER A 276 13.93 -7.39 21.47
CA SER A 276 14.73 -8.58 21.71
C SER A 276 14.60 -9.67 20.62
N LEU A 277 13.52 -9.65 19.82
CA LEU A 277 13.26 -10.64 18.77
C LEU A 277 14.34 -10.58 17.68
N LYS A 278 14.88 -11.74 17.32
CA LYS A 278 15.73 -11.93 16.14
C LYS A 278 14.85 -12.23 14.93
N TRP A 279 14.92 -11.37 13.92
CA TRP A 279 14.07 -11.48 12.74
C TRP A 279 14.60 -10.68 11.53
N GLY A 280 15.45 -9.67 11.79
CA GLY A 280 15.92 -8.75 10.78
C GLY A 280 17.25 -9.20 10.20
N PHE A 281 18.11 -8.25 9.86
CA PHE A 281 19.46 -8.53 9.41
C PHE A 281 20.39 -9.02 10.55
N ASP A 282 19.90 -9.10 11.80
CA ASP A 282 20.56 -9.84 12.88
C ASP A 282 20.52 -11.37 12.69
N VAL A 283 19.71 -11.87 11.76
CA VAL A 283 19.71 -13.27 11.29
C VAL A 283 20.53 -13.36 9.99
N PRO A 284 21.62 -14.17 9.90
CA PRO A 284 22.53 -14.18 8.74
C PRO A 284 21.86 -14.47 7.38
N ARG A 285 20.96 -15.46 7.33
CA ARG A 285 20.25 -15.85 6.08
C ARG A 285 19.23 -14.84 5.57
N VAL A 286 18.88 -13.83 6.36
CA VAL A 286 17.99 -12.76 5.90
C VAL A 286 18.76 -11.86 4.93
N HIS A 287 18.48 -12.07 3.65
CA HIS A 287 19.11 -11.37 2.54
C HIS A 287 18.39 -10.06 2.21
N SER A 288 17.06 -10.06 2.32
CA SER A 288 16.24 -8.87 2.07
C SER A 288 14.96 -8.89 2.92
N ILE A 289 14.43 -7.70 3.17
CA ILE A 289 13.24 -7.46 3.99
C ILE A 289 12.38 -6.43 3.26
N ASN A 290 11.07 -6.64 3.25
CA ASN A 290 10.12 -5.61 2.83
C ASN A 290 9.21 -5.12 3.97
N THR A 291 8.65 -3.92 3.82
CA THR A 291 7.57 -3.41 4.67
C THR A 291 6.61 -2.48 3.92
N SER A 292 5.37 -2.36 4.37
CA SER A 292 4.46 -1.29 3.95
C SER A 292 4.54 -0.13 4.94
N GLY A 293 5.19 0.97 4.56
CA GLY A 293 5.11 2.25 5.28
C GLY A 293 3.65 2.71 5.47
N HIS A 294 2.79 2.38 4.51
CA HIS A 294 1.37 2.69 4.59
C HIS A 294 0.52 1.80 5.51
N LYS A 295 1.13 0.86 6.24
CA LYS A 295 0.46 0.08 7.31
C LYS A 295 0.91 0.63 8.68
N PHE A 296 1.59 -0.17 9.49
CA PHE A 296 2.12 0.25 10.80
C PHE A 296 3.33 1.21 10.72
N GLY A 297 3.79 1.58 9.52
CA GLY A 297 4.68 2.73 9.31
C GLY A 297 3.96 4.09 9.37
N LEU A 298 2.64 4.09 9.58
CA LEU A 298 1.79 5.25 9.88
C LEU A 298 1.71 6.30 8.75
N VAL A 299 1.83 5.90 7.49
CA VAL A 299 1.63 6.78 6.32
C VAL A 299 0.33 6.42 5.59
N TYR A 300 -0.32 7.35 4.88
CA TYR A 300 -1.43 6.97 3.99
C TYR A 300 -0.98 6.02 2.87
N ALA A 301 -1.96 5.40 2.20
CA ALA A 301 -1.76 4.50 1.06
C ALA A 301 -0.75 5.05 0.02
N GLY A 302 0.13 4.19 -0.48
CA GLY A 302 1.09 4.52 -1.55
C GLY A 302 2.58 4.43 -1.19
N LEU A 303 2.94 3.97 0.02
CA LEU A 303 4.35 3.73 0.40
C LEU A 303 4.65 2.31 0.91
N GLY A 304 5.69 1.70 0.36
CA GLY A 304 6.42 0.56 0.92
C GLY A 304 7.93 0.75 0.80
N TRP A 305 8.69 -0.21 1.33
CA TRP A 305 10.16 -0.22 1.31
C TRP A 305 10.67 -1.65 1.08
N VAL A 306 11.78 -1.78 0.36
CA VAL A 306 12.61 -3.01 0.31
C VAL A 306 14.06 -2.64 0.57
N LEU A 307 14.71 -3.40 1.45
CA LEU A 307 16.15 -3.31 1.71
C LEU A 307 16.79 -4.68 1.53
N TRP A 308 18.03 -4.69 1.04
CA TRP A 308 18.93 -5.84 1.03
C TRP A 308 20.05 -5.61 2.06
N ARG A 309 20.48 -6.69 2.71
CA ARG A 309 21.54 -6.70 3.73
C ARG A 309 22.85 -6.07 3.22
N ASP A 310 23.14 -6.26 1.94
CA ASP A 310 24.34 -5.81 1.26
C ASP A 310 24.07 -5.64 -0.25
N GLU A 311 24.80 -4.73 -0.92
CA GLU A 311 24.68 -4.45 -2.35
C GLU A 311 24.87 -5.69 -3.24
N SER A 312 25.73 -6.64 -2.84
CA SER A 312 25.97 -7.89 -3.57
C SER A 312 24.76 -8.84 -3.62
N LEU A 313 23.70 -8.56 -2.85
CA LEU A 313 22.46 -9.32 -2.86
C LEU A 313 21.42 -8.76 -3.83
N LEU A 314 21.64 -7.56 -4.39
CA LEU A 314 20.88 -7.03 -5.51
C LEU A 314 21.66 -7.28 -6.82
N HIS A 315 21.14 -8.15 -7.68
CA HIS A 315 21.82 -8.51 -8.92
C HIS A 315 21.94 -7.31 -9.88
N LYS A 316 23.15 -7.02 -10.37
CA LYS A 316 23.47 -5.84 -11.21
C LYS A 316 22.53 -5.63 -12.41
N ASP A 317 22.13 -6.69 -13.13
CA ASP A 317 21.17 -6.61 -14.25
C ASP A 317 19.76 -6.09 -13.88
N LEU A 318 19.46 -5.88 -12.59
CA LEU A 318 18.21 -5.26 -12.12
C LEU A 318 18.36 -3.76 -11.88
N ILE A 319 19.59 -3.22 -11.95
CA ILE A 319 19.91 -1.81 -11.78
C ILE A 319 20.04 -1.18 -13.17
N PHE A 320 19.22 -0.17 -13.43
CA PHE A 320 19.17 0.60 -14.65
C PHE A 320 19.85 1.95 -14.46
N GLU A 321 20.70 2.32 -15.41
CA GLU A 321 21.34 3.64 -15.50
C GLU A 321 20.49 4.56 -16.39
N LEU A 322 20.16 5.75 -15.88
CA LEU A 322 19.37 6.77 -16.58
C LEU A 322 20.24 8.00 -16.86
N HIS A 323 20.04 8.62 -18.03
CA HIS A 323 20.91 9.70 -18.53
C HIS A 323 20.17 10.95 -19.04
N TYR A 324 18.84 10.99 -18.94
CA TYR A 324 18.02 12.00 -19.64
C TYR A 324 17.35 13.05 -18.72
N LEU A 325 17.55 12.94 -17.40
CA LEU A 325 17.08 13.89 -16.37
C LEU A 325 18.26 14.66 -15.76
N GLY A 326 19.19 15.14 -16.61
CA GLY A 326 20.33 15.94 -16.18
C GLY A 326 21.58 15.14 -15.78
N SER A 327 21.51 14.38 -14.67
CA SER A 327 22.65 13.59 -14.17
C SER A 327 22.49 12.08 -14.38
N VAL A 328 23.49 11.30 -13.95
CA VAL A 328 23.46 9.83 -14.03
C VAL A 328 22.75 9.29 -12.79
N GLU A 329 21.61 8.66 -13.00
CA GLU A 329 20.76 8.12 -11.94
C GLU A 329 20.69 6.58 -12.01
N TYR A 330 20.57 5.93 -10.86
CA TYR A 330 20.42 4.47 -10.76
C TYR A 330 19.06 4.11 -10.18
N SER A 331 18.31 3.25 -10.86
CA SER A 331 17.00 2.79 -10.41
C SER A 331 16.83 1.28 -10.59
N PHE A 332 16.01 0.67 -9.73
CA PHE A 332 15.64 -0.74 -9.78
C PHE A 332 14.19 -0.95 -9.33
N THR A 333 13.31 0.04 -9.55
CA THR A 333 11.87 -0.04 -9.24
C THR A 333 11.05 -0.54 -10.44
N LEU A 334 9.86 -1.11 -10.18
CA LEU A 334 8.92 -1.48 -11.24
C LEU A 334 8.11 -0.28 -11.72
N ASN A 335 7.83 0.67 -10.81
CA ASN A 335 7.24 1.96 -11.14
C ASN A 335 8.32 2.97 -11.59
N PHE A 336 7.94 3.87 -12.50
CA PHE A 336 8.73 5.04 -12.88
C PHE A 336 8.24 6.30 -12.13
N SER A 337 7.45 7.17 -12.77
CA SER A 337 6.89 8.36 -12.12
C SER A 337 5.91 8.02 -11.00
N LYS A 338 6.12 8.61 -9.81
CA LYS A 338 5.28 8.46 -8.61
C LYS A 338 5.51 9.63 -7.65
N PRO A 339 4.55 10.05 -6.82
CA PRO A 339 4.72 11.22 -5.95
C PRO A 339 5.74 10.97 -4.83
N ALA A 340 6.58 11.96 -4.54
CA ALA A 340 7.53 11.93 -3.41
C ALA A 340 6.87 12.20 -2.04
N ALA A 341 5.64 12.73 -2.01
CA ALA A 341 4.92 13.09 -0.80
C ALA A 341 4.83 11.97 0.27
N PRO A 342 4.57 10.68 -0.05
CA PRO A 342 4.52 9.62 0.96
C PRO A 342 5.87 9.40 1.67
N ILE A 343 6.99 9.56 0.97
CA ILE A 343 8.35 9.45 1.56
C ILE A 343 8.59 10.59 2.57
N ILE A 344 8.16 11.79 2.22
CA ILE A 344 8.25 12.96 3.11
C ILE A 344 7.37 12.77 4.35
N ALA A 345 6.17 12.19 4.18
CA ALA A 345 5.29 11.82 5.29
C ALA A 345 5.90 10.73 6.20
N GLN A 346 6.60 9.75 5.64
CA GLN A 346 7.34 8.73 6.42
C GLN A 346 8.44 9.35 7.27
N MET A 347 9.24 10.25 6.66
CA MET A 347 10.28 11.00 7.38
C MET A 347 9.68 11.89 8.47
N TYR A 348 8.56 12.56 8.21
CA TYR A 348 7.83 13.32 9.23
C TYR A 348 7.51 12.42 10.43
N ASN A 349 6.96 11.21 10.22
CA ASN A 349 6.69 10.30 11.33
C ASN A 349 7.94 9.82 12.06
N PHE A 350 9.02 9.52 11.34
CA PHE A 350 10.30 9.13 11.96
C PHE A 350 10.84 10.24 12.89
N LEU A 351 10.73 11.50 12.48
CA LEU A 351 11.17 12.65 13.28
C LEU A 351 10.19 13.02 14.41
N ASN A 352 8.88 12.96 14.14
CA ASN A 352 7.82 13.38 15.05
C ASN A 352 7.58 12.37 16.19
N LEU A 353 7.67 11.08 15.89
CA LEU A 353 7.45 10.01 16.87
C LEU A 353 8.75 9.52 17.50
N GLY A 354 9.81 9.34 16.69
CA GLY A 354 11.00 8.59 17.09
C GLY A 354 10.66 7.15 17.53
N PHE A 355 11.67 6.42 18.01
CA PHE A 355 11.47 5.04 18.48
C PHE A 355 10.40 4.94 19.60
N ASP A 356 10.44 5.88 20.54
CA ASP A 356 9.56 5.96 21.72
C ASP A 356 8.09 6.22 21.35
N GLY A 357 7.82 7.10 20.37
CA GLY A 357 6.46 7.33 19.87
C GLY A 357 5.87 6.12 19.15
N TYR A 358 6.64 5.45 18.27
CA TYR A 358 6.20 4.21 17.64
C TYR A 358 5.98 3.09 18.68
N ARG A 359 6.86 2.94 19.68
CA ARG A 359 6.68 1.96 20.77
C ARG A 359 5.42 2.23 21.60
N ARG A 360 5.12 3.48 21.95
CA ARG A 360 3.86 3.83 22.63
C ARG A 360 2.62 3.41 21.83
N ILE A 361 2.60 3.71 20.52
CA ILE A 361 1.47 3.36 19.65
C ILE A 361 1.32 1.84 19.56
N ALA A 362 2.41 1.10 19.28
CA ALA A 362 2.37 -0.36 19.20
C ALA A 362 1.90 -1.03 20.49
N ILE A 363 2.34 -0.54 21.66
CA ILE A 363 1.90 -1.05 22.97
C ILE A 363 0.40 -0.78 23.19
N LYS A 364 -0.07 0.44 22.89
CA LYS A 364 -1.49 0.82 23.01
C LYS A 364 -2.39 0.01 22.06
N ASP A 365 -1.96 -0.23 20.83
CA ASP A 365 -2.74 -1.04 19.87
C ASP A 365 -2.76 -2.52 20.26
N LEU A 366 -1.65 -3.05 20.79
CA LEU A 366 -1.61 -4.40 21.35
C LEU A 366 -2.52 -4.51 22.59
N ARG A 367 -2.50 -3.57 23.53
CA ARG A 367 -3.42 -3.53 24.68
C ARG A 367 -4.88 -3.57 24.26
N ASN A 368 -5.26 -2.71 23.32
CA ASN A 368 -6.62 -2.67 22.78
C ASN A 368 -7.00 -4.00 22.11
N SER A 369 -6.06 -4.66 21.43
CA SER A 369 -6.24 -6.02 20.90
C SER A 369 -6.41 -7.08 22.01
N ARG A 370 -5.68 -6.95 23.14
CA ARG A 370 -5.82 -7.83 24.30
C ARG A 370 -7.20 -7.71 24.96
N MET A 371 -7.69 -6.49 25.13
CA MET A 371 -9.01 -6.21 25.69
C MET A 371 -10.12 -6.85 24.84
N LEU A 372 -10.13 -6.58 23.53
CA LEU A 372 -11.09 -7.16 22.59
C LEU A 372 -11.02 -8.70 22.58
N SER A 373 -9.82 -9.28 22.55
CA SER A 373 -9.65 -10.74 22.56
C SER A 373 -10.26 -11.37 23.82
N ARG A 374 -9.92 -10.86 25.01
CA ARG A 374 -10.40 -11.38 26.30
C ARG A 374 -11.92 -11.30 26.42
N ALA A 375 -12.53 -10.22 25.93
CA ALA A 375 -13.99 -10.07 25.91
C ALA A 375 -14.67 -11.08 24.97
N LEU A 376 -14.07 -11.37 23.82
CA LEU A 376 -14.61 -12.35 22.86
C LEU A 376 -14.46 -13.80 23.36
N GLU A 377 -13.31 -14.17 23.95
CA GLU A 377 -13.11 -15.50 24.54
C GLU A 377 -14.03 -15.77 25.75
N ALA A 378 -14.37 -14.75 26.51
CA ALA A 378 -15.28 -14.86 27.65
C ALA A 378 -16.77 -15.02 27.27
N THR A 379 -17.11 -15.02 25.96
CA THR A 379 -18.50 -14.96 25.48
C THR A 379 -18.79 -16.04 24.42
N TYR A 380 -19.29 -15.66 23.24
CA TYR A 380 -19.83 -16.59 22.24
C TYR A 380 -18.78 -17.13 21.25
N PHE A 381 -17.55 -16.60 21.32
CA PHE A 381 -16.54 -16.74 20.28
C PHE A 381 -15.32 -17.56 20.74
N THR A 382 -14.58 -18.06 19.75
CA THR A 382 -13.24 -18.60 19.91
C THR A 382 -12.26 -17.66 19.21
N VAL A 383 -11.28 -17.13 19.95
CA VAL A 383 -10.25 -16.25 19.37
C VAL A 383 -9.08 -17.10 18.85
N LEU A 384 -8.69 -16.83 17.62
CA LEU A 384 -7.66 -17.53 16.85
C LEU A 384 -6.30 -16.82 16.90
N SER A 385 -6.28 -15.52 17.22
CA SER A 385 -5.08 -14.70 17.37
C SER A 385 -4.59 -14.65 18.82
N ASN A 386 -3.30 -14.92 19.07
CA ASN A 386 -2.81 -15.21 20.42
C ASN A 386 -2.29 -14.01 21.24
N VAL A 387 -2.27 -12.77 20.73
CA VAL A 387 -1.61 -11.60 21.39
C VAL A 387 -2.10 -11.22 22.80
N HIS A 388 -3.13 -11.88 23.33
CA HIS A 388 -3.65 -11.75 24.69
C HIS A 388 -3.20 -12.87 25.64
N LYS A 389 -2.65 -13.96 25.11
CA LYS A 389 -2.17 -15.13 25.86
C LYS A 389 -0.78 -14.84 26.43
N PRO A 390 -0.47 -15.25 27.67
CA PRO A 390 0.85 -15.10 28.24
C PRO A 390 1.91 -15.82 27.39
N SER A 391 3.07 -15.19 27.20
CA SER A 391 4.25 -15.90 26.70
C SER A 391 4.78 -16.87 27.76
N ALA A 392 5.73 -17.74 27.40
CA ALA A 392 6.41 -18.62 28.38
C ALA A 392 7.04 -17.84 29.57
N LYS A 393 7.49 -16.59 29.34
CA LYS A 393 7.94 -15.66 30.39
C LYS A 393 6.75 -15.08 31.16
N GLY A 394 5.75 -14.58 30.44
CA GLY A 394 4.55 -13.98 31.03
C GLY A 394 3.76 -14.92 31.93
N ALA A 395 3.73 -16.22 31.63
CA ALA A 395 3.05 -17.23 32.45
C ALA A 395 3.60 -17.31 33.89
N ALA A 396 4.88 -16.97 34.11
CA ALA A 396 5.48 -16.91 35.44
C ALA A 396 5.38 -15.51 36.09
N GLU A 397 5.42 -14.44 35.30
CA GLU A 397 5.50 -13.07 35.80
C GLU A 397 4.11 -12.42 36.04
N LEU A 398 3.12 -12.68 35.17
CA LEU A 398 1.79 -12.07 35.23
C LEU A 398 0.96 -12.51 36.44
N GLU A 399 1.24 -13.67 37.05
CA GLU A 399 0.62 -14.08 38.32
C GLU A 399 1.08 -13.22 39.52
N SER A 400 2.18 -12.47 39.36
CA SER A 400 2.85 -11.74 40.44
C SER A 400 2.86 -10.21 40.28
N ALA A 401 2.47 -9.71 39.12
CA ALA A 401 2.66 -8.30 38.73
C ALA A 401 1.37 -7.46 38.85
N ASN A 402 1.51 -6.21 39.31
CA ASN A 402 0.49 -5.19 39.11
C ASN A 402 0.49 -4.76 37.63
N ASP A 403 -0.63 -4.99 36.95
CA ASP A 403 -1.03 -4.49 35.61
C ASP A 403 0.10 -3.87 34.75
N THR A 404 0.82 -4.72 34.02
CA THR A 404 1.89 -4.29 33.11
C THR A 404 1.50 -4.46 31.64
N ASP A 405 1.63 -3.39 30.86
CA ASP A 405 1.33 -3.39 29.42
C ASP A 405 2.43 -3.98 28.52
N ASP A 406 3.52 -4.49 29.11
CA ASP A 406 4.71 -4.97 28.39
C ASP A 406 4.37 -6.11 27.40
N PRO A 407 4.52 -5.91 26.08
CA PRO A 407 4.19 -6.91 25.09
C PRO A 407 5.07 -8.17 25.16
N GLU A 408 6.29 -8.13 25.72
CA GLU A 408 7.14 -9.32 25.83
C GLU A 408 6.60 -10.38 26.82
N LEU A 409 5.63 -10.02 27.67
CA LEU A 409 4.90 -10.95 28.54
C LEU A 409 3.74 -11.67 27.83
N TYR A 410 3.50 -11.37 26.55
CA TYR A 410 2.43 -11.96 25.76
C TYR A 410 2.98 -12.63 24.49
N GLU A 411 2.20 -13.53 23.90
CA GLU A 411 2.54 -14.12 22.61
C GLU A 411 2.71 -13.06 21.52
N GLN A 412 3.72 -13.25 20.68
CA GLN A 412 4.18 -12.23 19.74
C GLN A 412 3.28 -12.15 18.49
N GLY A 413 2.97 -10.94 18.08
CA GLY A 413 2.18 -10.71 16.86
C GLY A 413 1.82 -9.26 16.60
N LEU A 414 1.02 -9.07 15.55
CA LEU A 414 0.38 -7.80 15.19
C LEU A 414 -0.80 -7.48 16.12
N PRO A 415 -1.17 -6.19 16.28
CA PRO A 415 -2.41 -5.77 16.92
C PRO A 415 -3.63 -6.11 16.04
N VAL A 416 -3.99 -7.39 16.03
CA VAL A 416 -5.04 -8.00 15.22
C VAL A 416 -5.80 -8.97 16.11
N VAL A 417 -7.13 -8.93 16.05
CA VAL A 417 -7.99 -9.92 16.69
C VAL A 417 -8.74 -10.70 15.62
N SER A 418 -8.41 -11.97 15.48
CA SER A 418 -9.06 -12.91 14.56
C SER A 418 -9.85 -13.92 15.38
N PHE A 419 -11.12 -14.12 15.05
CA PHE A 419 -12.05 -14.89 15.88
C PHE A 419 -13.17 -15.52 15.04
N ARG A 420 -13.83 -16.52 15.61
CA ARG A 420 -15.00 -17.20 15.02
C ARG A 420 -16.04 -17.51 16.07
N LEU A 421 -17.28 -17.80 15.67
CA LEU A 421 -18.29 -18.38 16.57
C LEU A 421 -17.76 -19.69 17.15
N SER A 422 -17.90 -19.87 18.46
CA SER A 422 -17.42 -21.09 19.14
C SER A 422 -18.21 -22.32 18.69
N ASP A 423 -17.58 -23.50 18.71
CA ASP A 423 -18.25 -24.74 18.30
C ASP A 423 -19.46 -25.05 19.20
N LYS A 424 -19.38 -24.67 20.49
CA LYS A 424 -20.53 -24.71 21.42
C LYS A 424 -21.68 -23.81 20.94
N PHE A 425 -21.40 -22.56 20.59
CA PHE A 425 -22.43 -21.64 20.10
C PHE A 425 -23.06 -22.14 18.79
N MET A 426 -22.26 -22.63 17.85
CA MET A 426 -22.77 -23.18 16.58
C MET A 426 -23.62 -24.43 16.79
N ALA A 427 -23.33 -25.27 17.79
CA ALA A 427 -24.16 -26.40 18.17
C ALA A 427 -25.49 -25.99 18.83
N GLU A 428 -25.50 -24.91 19.62
CA GLU A 428 -26.69 -24.41 20.33
C GLU A 428 -27.60 -23.56 19.42
N TYR A 429 -27.02 -22.78 18.51
CA TYR A 429 -27.71 -21.87 17.58
C TYR A 429 -27.33 -22.14 16.10
N PRO A 430 -27.54 -23.35 15.56
CA PRO A 430 -27.08 -23.75 14.21
C PRO A 430 -27.74 -23.00 13.04
N HIS A 431 -28.72 -22.14 13.33
CA HIS A 431 -29.37 -21.27 12.35
C HIS A 431 -28.65 -19.92 12.19
N VAL A 432 -27.76 -19.53 13.12
CA VAL A 432 -27.04 -18.26 13.08
C VAL A 432 -25.80 -18.40 12.20
N GLN A 433 -25.72 -17.63 11.12
CA GLN A 433 -24.56 -17.61 10.23
C GLN A 433 -23.59 -16.49 10.61
N GLN A 434 -22.29 -16.78 10.72
CA GLN A 434 -21.26 -15.79 11.06
C GLN A 434 -21.23 -14.60 10.07
N ALA A 435 -21.55 -14.84 8.80
CA ALA A 435 -21.67 -13.80 7.77
C ALA A 435 -22.76 -12.74 8.06
N TRP A 436 -23.78 -13.08 8.86
CA TRP A 436 -24.80 -12.12 9.28
C TRP A 436 -24.27 -11.13 10.32
N ILE A 437 -23.31 -11.54 11.17
CA ILE A 437 -22.65 -10.65 12.13
C ILE A 437 -21.88 -9.54 11.39
N GLN A 438 -21.13 -9.87 10.33
CA GLN A 438 -20.53 -8.87 9.43
C GLN A 438 -21.58 -7.90 8.88
N SER A 439 -22.69 -8.42 8.33
CA SER A 439 -23.71 -7.60 7.69
C SER A 439 -24.39 -6.64 8.68
N MET A 440 -24.67 -7.11 9.89
CA MET A 440 -25.27 -6.29 10.96
C MET A 440 -24.27 -5.27 11.52
N LEU A 441 -22.99 -5.62 11.67
CA LEU A 441 -21.93 -4.67 12.02
C LEU A 441 -21.84 -3.54 10.99
N ARG A 442 -21.99 -3.85 9.70
CA ARG A 442 -22.02 -2.85 8.62
C ARG A 442 -23.20 -1.88 8.74
N THR A 443 -24.36 -2.30 9.27
CA THR A 443 -25.48 -1.37 9.54
C THR A 443 -25.20 -0.40 10.69
N LYS A 444 -24.31 -0.76 11.62
CA LYS A 444 -23.78 0.14 12.67
C LYS A 444 -22.54 0.93 12.21
N GLY A 445 -22.14 0.80 10.94
CA GLY A 445 -21.00 1.50 10.33
C GLY A 445 -19.66 0.76 10.42
N TRP A 446 -19.54 -0.28 11.25
CA TRP A 446 -18.33 -1.08 11.40
C TRP A 446 -18.06 -1.95 10.16
N ILE A 447 -16.81 -1.99 9.68
CA ILE A 447 -16.41 -2.87 8.59
C ILE A 447 -15.48 -3.97 9.14
N VAL A 448 -16.08 -5.06 9.58
CA VAL A 448 -15.38 -6.29 10.01
C VAL A 448 -15.61 -7.37 8.95
N PRO A 449 -14.56 -7.85 8.24
CA PRO A 449 -14.66 -8.85 7.19
C PRO A 449 -14.85 -10.26 7.79
N ASN A 450 -15.69 -11.07 7.13
CA ASN A 450 -15.84 -12.50 7.33
C ASN A 450 -15.35 -13.25 6.07
N TYR A 451 -14.37 -14.14 6.24
CA TYR A 451 -13.73 -14.89 5.15
C TYR A 451 -13.16 -16.20 5.67
N ASN A 452 -12.82 -17.15 4.80
CA ASN A 452 -12.27 -18.45 5.22
C ASN A 452 -10.76 -18.37 5.48
N ALA A 453 -10.25 -19.26 6.33
CA ALA A 453 -8.84 -19.42 6.61
C ALA A 453 -8.07 -20.00 5.39
N PRO A 454 -6.72 -20.06 5.43
CA PRO A 454 -5.90 -20.52 4.32
C PRO A 454 -6.09 -22.00 3.94
N GLU A 455 -5.45 -22.43 2.85
CA GLU A 455 -5.36 -23.85 2.48
C GLU A 455 -4.74 -24.68 3.62
N GLY A 456 -5.43 -25.77 3.98
CA GLY A 456 -5.24 -26.55 5.19
C GLY A 456 -6.38 -26.38 6.21
N GLU A 457 -7.04 -25.21 6.23
CA GLU A 457 -8.11 -24.84 7.16
C GLU A 457 -9.30 -24.17 6.45
N ALA A 458 -9.50 -24.43 5.16
CA ALA A 458 -10.41 -23.69 4.28
C ALA A 458 -11.90 -23.68 4.69
N GLU A 459 -12.33 -24.54 5.62
CA GLU A 459 -13.69 -24.54 6.20
C GLU A 459 -13.82 -23.63 7.44
N THR A 460 -12.70 -23.22 8.04
CA THR A 460 -12.67 -22.34 9.22
C THR A 460 -12.97 -20.90 8.82
N GLN A 461 -14.14 -20.39 9.17
CA GLN A 461 -14.52 -18.99 8.95
C GLN A 461 -13.88 -18.06 9.99
N ILE A 462 -13.38 -16.89 9.56
CA ILE A 462 -12.69 -15.89 10.38
C ILE A 462 -13.39 -14.53 10.23
N LEU A 463 -13.79 -13.94 11.37
CA LEU A 463 -13.96 -12.49 11.54
C LEU A 463 -12.61 -11.90 11.98
N ARG A 464 -12.17 -10.78 11.38
CA ARG A 464 -10.90 -10.12 11.75
C ARG A 464 -11.06 -8.62 12.03
N VAL A 465 -10.60 -8.17 13.19
CA VAL A 465 -10.42 -6.75 13.51
C VAL A 465 -8.93 -6.42 13.48
N VAL A 466 -8.53 -5.48 12.63
CA VAL A 466 -7.20 -4.85 12.70
C VAL A 466 -7.30 -3.64 13.62
N VAL A 467 -6.53 -3.64 14.71
CA VAL A 467 -6.46 -2.52 15.64
C VAL A 467 -5.34 -1.58 15.18
N ARG A 468 -5.69 -0.32 14.96
CA ARG A 468 -4.78 0.75 14.52
C ARG A 468 -4.75 1.88 15.55
N GLU A 469 -3.82 2.80 15.39
CA GLU A 469 -3.59 3.93 16.30
C GLU A 469 -4.86 4.76 16.58
N THR A 470 -5.71 4.91 15.56
CA THR A 470 -6.99 5.62 15.59
C THR A 470 -8.10 4.90 16.36
N LEU A 471 -7.99 3.60 16.60
CA LEU A 471 -8.99 2.84 17.33
C LEU A 471 -8.75 3.01 18.85
N SER A 472 -9.45 3.95 19.46
CA SER A 472 -9.40 4.24 20.89
C SER A 472 -9.95 3.08 21.73
N GLU A 473 -9.68 3.10 23.04
CA GLU A 473 -10.22 2.13 24.01
C GLU A 473 -11.76 2.21 24.08
N ASP A 474 -12.32 3.42 24.07
CA ASP A 474 -13.77 3.70 23.98
C ASP A 474 -14.42 3.08 22.71
N LEU A 475 -13.73 3.15 21.56
CA LEU A 475 -14.21 2.50 20.34
C LEU A 475 -14.08 0.97 20.39
N ILE A 476 -13.13 0.41 21.15
CA ILE A 476 -13.05 -1.03 21.43
C ILE A 476 -14.20 -1.47 22.33
N GLU A 477 -14.49 -0.74 23.41
CA GLU A 477 -15.65 -0.99 24.27
C GLU A 477 -16.95 -0.98 23.47
N ARG A 478 -17.15 0.05 22.63
CA ARG A 478 -18.34 0.13 21.78
C ARG A 478 -18.43 -1.01 20.78
N LEU A 479 -17.31 -1.41 20.17
CA LEU A 479 -17.24 -2.55 19.25
C LEU A 479 -17.59 -3.88 19.95
N ILE A 480 -17.10 -4.10 21.17
CA ILE A 480 -17.44 -5.28 21.99
C ILE A 480 -18.95 -5.33 22.22
N VAL A 481 -19.54 -4.24 22.73
CA VAL A 481 -20.99 -4.13 22.96
C VAL A 481 -21.76 -4.38 21.67
N ASP A 482 -21.34 -3.77 20.55
CA ASP A 482 -22.01 -3.92 19.26
C ASP A 482 -21.97 -5.36 18.74
N ILE A 483 -20.84 -6.08 18.89
CA ILE A 483 -20.71 -7.50 18.52
C ILE A 483 -21.64 -8.38 19.37
N LEU A 484 -21.69 -8.16 20.69
CA LEU A 484 -22.51 -8.95 21.61
C LEU A 484 -24.01 -8.72 21.36
N GLU A 485 -24.46 -7.45 21.30
CA GLU A 485 -25.86 -7.10 20.99
C GLU A 485 -26.33 -7.73 19.67
N ILE A 486 -25.48 -7.71 18.63
CA ILE A 486 -25.80 -8.31 17.33
C ILE A 486 -25.91 -9.83 17.43
N THR A 487 -25.00 -10.48 18.15
CA THR A 487 -24.99 -11.94 18.30
C THR A 487 -26.23 -12.42 19.05
N GLU A 488 -26.60 -11.73 20.13
CA GLU A 488 -27.79 -12.02 20.93
C GLU A 488 -29.10 -11.75 20.18
N ALA A 489 -29.17 -10.66 19.39
CA ALA A 489 -30.31 -10.41 18.52
C ALA A 489 -30.52 -11.53 17.49
N LEU A 490 -29.44 -12.12 16.97
CA LEU A 490 -29.51 -13.24 16.03
C LEU A 490 -29.96 -14.55 16.69
N MET A 491 -29.62 -14.81 17.97
CA MET A 491 -30.13 -15.99 18.72
C MET A 491 -31.67 -16.00 18.81
N GLY A 492 -32.29 -14.83 18.97
CA GLY A 492 -33.74 -14.69 19.12
C GLY A 492 -34.57 -14.87 17.84
N THR A 493 -33.96 -14.75 16.65
CA THR A 493 -34.70 -14.76 15.37
C THR A 493 -35.38 -16.10 15.03
N SER A 494 -34.97 -17.21 15.65
CA SER A 494 -35.61 -18.52 15.48
C SER A 494 -37.09 -18.57 15.89
N ALA A 495 -37.51 -17.75 16.86
CA ALA A 495 -38.89 -17.73 17.35
C ALA A 495 -39.88 -17.05 16.39
N TYR A 496 -39.42 -16.09 15.58
CA TYR A 496 -40.28 -15.31 14.68
C TYR A 496 -40.33 -15.88 13.25
N SER A 497 -39.29 -16.61 12.84
CA SER A 497 -39.15 -17.15 11.47
C SER A 497 -40.10 -18.32 11.17
N ARG A 498 -40.40 -19.18 12.16
CA ARG A 498 -41.29 -20.35 11.97
C ARG A 498 -42.77 -20.02 11.66
N THR A 499 -43.17 -18.76 11.79
CA THR A 499 -44.54 -18.29 11.51
C THR A 499 -44.63 -17.25 10.39
N SER A 500 -43.52 -16.90 9.72
CA SER A 500 -43.49 -15.79 8.75
C SER A 500 -42.98 -16.15 7.34
N PHE A 501 -42.52 -17.39 7.12
CA PHE A 501 -42.26 -17.93 5.78
C PHE A 501 -43.23 -19.06 5.44
N VAL A 502 -44.34 -18.69 4.79
CA VAL A 502 -45.17 -19.66 4.07
C VAL A 502 -44.42 -20.05 2.78
N ASP A 503 -44.14 -21.35 2.66
CA ASP A 503 -43.53 -21.95 1.48
C ASP A 503 -44.44 -21.73 0.24
N PRO A 504 -43.97 -21.06 -0.83
CA PRO A 504 -44.79 -20.80 -2.01
C PRO A 504 -45.08 -22.05 -2.87
N ALA A 505 -44.61 -23.24 -2.47
CA ALA A 505 -44.71 -24.48 -3.26
C ALA A 505 -45.70 -25.54 -2.72
N SER A 506 -46.71 -25.17 -1.93
CA SER A 506 -47.79 -26.10 -1.51
C SER A 506 -49.18 -25.70 -2.02
N PRO A 507 -49.96 -26.62 -2.63
CA PRO A 507 -51.27 -26.32 -3.20
C PRO A 507 -52.35 -26.21 -2.13
N VAL A 508 -52.76 -24.98 -1.81
CA VAL A 508 -53.89 -24.73 -0.92
C VAL A 508 -55.19 -24.88 -1.70
N HIS A 509 -56.02 -25.85 -1.31
CA HIS A 509 -57.41 -25.96 -1.78
C HIS A 509 -58.21 -24.72 -1.38
N ALA A 510 -58.75 -24.00 -2.36
CA ALA A 510 -59.61 -22.84 -2.14
C ALA A 510 -61.09 -23.21 -2.38
N GLU A 511 -61.83 -23.45 -1.29
CA GLU A 511 -63.29 -23.29 -1.32
C GLU A 511 -63.61 -21.79 -1.25
N GLY A 512 -64.33 -21.28 -2.25
CA GLY A 512 -64.58 -19.84 -2.40
C GLY A 512 -65.87 -19.37 -1.75
N ALA A 513 -65.78 -18.31 -0.95
CA ALA A 513 -66.90 -17.42 -0.65
C ALA A 513 -66.66 -16.08 -1.39
N ALA A 514 -67.40 -15.83 -2.46
CA ALA A 514 -67.21 -14.67 -3.32
C ALA A 514 -68.04 -13.46 -2.87
N VAL A 515 -67.41 -12.28 -2.85
CA VAL A 515 -68.10 -10.98 -2.93
C VAL A 515 -67.56 -10.26 -4.16
N ALA A 516 -68.44 -9.96 -5.10
CA ALA A 516 -68.07 -9.44 -6.41
C ALA A 516 -68.19 -7.91 -6.50
N VAL A 517 -67.21 -7.28 -7.15
CA VAL A 517 -67.35 -5.96 -7.77
C VAL A 517 -66.85 -6.08 -9.20
N ALA A 518 -67.67 -5.65 -10.16
CA ALA A 518 -67.47 -5.97 -11.58
C ALA A 518 -66.72 -4.87 -12.36
N LEU A 519 -65.96 -5.29 -13.38
CA LEU A 519 -65.51 -4.46 -14.49
C LEU A 519 -65.78 -5.22 -15.82
N PRO A 520 -65.98 -4.51 -16.95
CA PRO A 520 -66.61 -5.07 -18.16
C PRO A 520 -65.66 -5.86 -19.08
N PRO A 521 -66.19 -6.76 -19.95
CA PRO A 521 -65.41 -7.62 -20.86
C PRO A 521 -65.06 -6.90 -22.18
N SER A 522 -63.99 -7.25 -22.89
CA SER A 522 -63.86 -8.36 -23.88
C SER A 522 -62.58 -8.05 -24.73
N PHE A 523 -61.86 -8.93 -25.44
CA PHE A 523 -62.21 -10.11 -26.29
C PHE A 523 -61.09 -11.19 -26.29
N ALA A 524 -61.31 -12.30 -27.01
CA ALA A 524 -60.63 -13.61 -26.91
C ALA A 524 -59.48 -13.92 -27.92
N PHE A 525 -58.46 -14.69 -27.46
CA PHE A 525 -57.83 -15.96 -27.95
C PHE A 525 -57.64 -16.27 -29.48
N PRO A 526 -56.83 -17.29 -29.96
CA PRO A 526 -56.00 -18.33 -29.30
C PRO A 526 -54.51 -18.44 -29.84
N PRO A 527 -53.88 -19.58 -30.26
CA PRO A 527 -52.78 -20.23 -29.51
C PRO A 527 -51.42 -20.51 -30.26
N VAL A 528 -50.47 -21.15 -29.54
CA VAL A 528 -49.07 -21.55 -29.89
C VAL A 528 -48.97 -22.69 -30.93
N PRO A 529 -47.79 -22.96 -31.57
CA PRO A 529 -46.90 -24.05 -31.09
C PRO A 529 -45.35 -23.89 -31.34
N HIS A 530 -44.58 -24.91 -30.93
CA HIS A 530 -43.09 -25.01 -30.83
C HIS A 530 -42.32 -25.36 -32.13
N HIS A 531 -40.98 -25.16 -32.12
CA HIS A 531 -39.85 -26.06 -32.54
C HIS A 531 -38.54 -25.22 -32.58
N SER A 532 -37.40 -25.50 -31.92
CA SER A 532 -36.45 -26.64 -31.88
C SER A 532 -35.34 -26.69 -32.97
N SER A 533 -34.12 -26.30 -32.56
CA SER A 533 -32.82 -26.97 -32.85
C SER A 533 -31.93 -26.66 -34.10
N TYR A 534 -30.61 -26.68 -33.81
CA TYR A 534 -29.45 -27.14 -34.60
C TYR A 534 -28.64 -26.27 -35.62
N SER A 535 -27.34 -26.12 -35.26
CA SER A 535 -26.07 -26.18 -36.06
C SER A 535 -25.63 -25.11 -37.09
N ARG A 536 -24.31 -24.78 -37.01
CA ARG A 536 -23.45 -24.20 -38.09
C ARG A 536 -23.05 -25.28 -39.12
N PRO A 537 -22.56 -24.89 -40.31
CA PRO A 537 -21.11 -25.04 -40.59
C PRO A 537 -20.46 -23.86 -41.37
N GLU A 538 -19.17 -24.03 -41.73
CA GLU A 538 -18.19 -23.01 -42.18
C GLU A 538 -18.16 -22.78 -43.71
N SER A 539 -17.70 -21.62 -44.22
CA SER A 539 -16.35 -21.39 -44.84
C SER A 539 -16.51 -20.54 -46.14
N PRO A 540 -15.47 -20.11 -46.90
CA PRO A 540 -14.21 -19.44 -46.52
C PRO A 540 -13.80 -18.21 -47.41
N LEU A 541 -12.73 -17.51 -46.97
CA LEU A 541 -11.65 -16.86 -47.76
C LEU A 541 -11.82 -15.65 -48.72
N SER A 542 -10.83 -14.76 -48.57
CA SER A 542 -10.15 -13.88 -49.57
C SER A 542 -10.64 -12.44 -49.81
N SER A 543 -9.69 -11.52 -49.61
CA SER A 543 -9.69 -10.09 -49.99
C SER A 543 -8.98 -9.88 -51.34
N PRO A 544 -9.25 -8.77 -52.05
CA PRO A 544 -8.24 -7.70 -52.09
C PRO A 544 -8.82 -6.26 -52.18
N ALA A 545 -7.92 -5.26 -52.15
CA ALA A 545 -8.17 -3.84 -52.41
C ALA A 545 -7.07 -3.31 -53.37
N PRO A 546 -6.89 -2.00 -53.68
CA PRO A 546 -7.81 -0.84 -53.74
C PRO A 546 -7.69 -0.03 -55.07
N VAL A 547 -8.64 0.87 -55.43
CA VAL A 547 -8.44 1.98 -56.40
C VAL A 547 -9.32 3.21 -56.06
N ALA A 548 -8.84 4.43 -56.34
CA ALA A 548 -9.52 5.72 -56.14
C ALA A 548 -9.81 6.49 -57.46
N VAL A 549 -10.75 7.46 -57.46
CA VAL A 549 -11.01 8.42 -58.57
C VAL A 549 -11.38 9.82 -58.03
N TYR A 550 -11.32 10.87 -58.87
CA TYR A 550 -10.90 12.25 -58.53
C TYR A 550 -11.85 13.35 -59.15
N HIS A 551 -12.27 14.36 -58.35
CA HIS A 551 -12.59 15.79 -58.72
C HIS A 551 -13.61 16.11 -59.88
N PRO A 552 -14.02 17.39 -60.23
CA PRO A 552 -13.46 18.75 -60.05
C PRO A 552 -14.48 19.88 -59.61
N PRO A 553 -14.17 21.22 -59.66
CA PRO A 553 -14.69 22.21 -58.69
C PRO A 553 -15.35 23.54 -59.21
N ALA A 554 -15.75 24.39 -58.25
CA ALA A 554 -16.07 25.84 -58.30
C ALA A 554 -16.07 26.40 -56.84
N ALA A 555 -15.88 27.69 -56.47
CA ALA A 555 -15.35 28.91 -57.12
C ALA A 555 -14.82 29.92 -56.04
N ALA A 556 -15.03 31.26 -56.17
CA ALA A 556 -14.28 32.32 -55.48
C ALA A 556 -15.02 33.68 -55.29
N VAL A 557 -14.63 34.51 -54.29
CA VAL A 557 -14.65 36.03 -54.23
C VAL A 557 -13.61 36.54 -53.19
N SER A 558 -13.10 37.78 -53.33
CA SER A 558 -11.92 38.38 -52.61
C SER A 558 -12.07 39.92 -52.35
N PHE A 559 -11.18 40.71 -51.70
CA PHE A 559 -9.77 40.48 -51.33
C PHE A 559 -9.21 41.15 -50.01
N PRO A 560 -8.82 42.46 -49.90
CA PRO A 560 -7.45 42.72 -49.39
C PRO A 560 -7.22 43.79 -48.29
N SER A 561 -6.03 43.77 -47.68
CA SER A 561 -5.13 44.96 -47.58
C SER A 561 -3.67 44.61 -47.18
N SER A 562 -2.71 45.11 -47.99
CA SER A 562 -1.28 45.47 -47.76
C SER A 562 -0.43 44.86 -46.60
N LEU A 563 0.76 44.22 -46.78
CA LEU A 563 2.04 44.58 -47.48
C LEU A 563 2.96 45.59 -46.72
N PRO A 564 4.32 45.60 -46.87
CA PRO A 564 5.27 44.51 -47.23
C PRO A 564 6.77 44.61 -46.72
N VAL A 565 7.63 43.62 -47.10
CA VAL A 565 9.06 43.72 -47.57
C VAL A 565 10.17 44.09 -46.53
N ALA A 566 11.44 43.62 -46.54
CA ALA A 566 12.27 42.65 -47.32
C ALA A 566 13.44 42.13 -46.41
N ALA A 567 14.01 40.91 -46.53
CA ALA A 567 15.00 40.38 -47.51
C ALA A 567 16.42 41.05 -47.44
N THR A 568 17.60 40.42 -47.62
CA THR A 568 18.03 39.03 -47.98
C THR A 568 19.57 38.86 -47.77
N LEU A 569 20.08 37.61 -47.72
CA LEU A 569 21.50 37.18 -48.03
C LEU A 569 22.66 37.73 -47.15
N GLY A 570 23.80 37.05 -46.93
CA GLY A 570 24.21 35.67 -47.24
C GLY A 570 25.74 35.45 -47.29
N ILE A 571 26.22 34.30 -46.78
CA ILE A 571 27.42 33.52 -47.23
C ILE A 571 28.86 33.88 -46.73
N HIS A 572 29.59 32.82 -46.32
CA HIS A 572 31.08 32.61 -46.23
C HIS A 572 31.93 33.33 -45.15
N GLN A 573 33.11 32.82 -44.69
CA GLN A 573 33.69 31.45 -44.53
C GLN A 573 35.03 31.56 -43.72
N ARG A 574 35.59 30.45 -43.23
CA ARG A 574 37.03 30.19 -42.89
C ARG A 574 37.68 30.67 -41.55
N SER A 575 37.80 29.70 -40.63
CA SER A 575 39.05 29.12 -40.03
C SER A 575 40.19 29.97 -39.38
N PHE A 576 40.44 29.71 -38.07
CA PHE A 576 41.73 29.40 -37.36
C PHE A 576 43.01 30.29 -37.54
N PRO A 577 44.09 30.21 -36.69
CA PRO A 577 44.24 29.60 -35.35
C PRO A 577 45.04 30.42 -34.26
N ALA A 578 44.90 30.00 -32.99
CA ALA A 578 45.93 29.78 -31.93
C ALA A 578 47.02 30.81 -31.49
N ARG A 579 47.52 30.53 -30.25
CA ARG A 579 48.75 30.98 -29.53
C ARG A 579 48.62 32.27 -28.68
N LEU A 580 48.72 32.10 -27.34
CA LEU A 580 49.92 32.30 -26.49
C LEU A 580 50.13 33.81 -26.21
N VAL A 581 50.17 34.31 -24.97
CA VAL A 581 51.26 34.15 -24.00
C VAL A 581 50.80 34.49 -22.56
N HIS A 582 51.57 33.97 -21.61
CA HIS A 582 51.57 34.15 -20.15
C HIS A 582 51.54 35.61 -19.61
N ALA A 583 50.93 35.73 -18.43
CA ALA A 583 51.49 36.33 -17.19
C ALA A 583 51.32 37.83 -16.82
N LEU A 584 50.96 37.98 -15.52
CA LEU A 584 51.35 38.99 -14.52
C LEU A 584 50.55 40.31 -14.34
N LEU A 585 50.04 40.42 -13.10
CA LEU A 585 49.96 41.61 -12.22
C LEU A 585 48.88 42.70 -12.46
N LEU A 586 47.87 42.64 -11.58
CA LEU A 586 47.33 43.69 -10.68
C LEU A 586 48.10 45.04 -10.59
N PRO A 587 47.48 46.12 -10.06
CA PRO A 587 46.05 46.48 -9.95
C PRO A 587 45.77 47.96 -10.37
N PHE A 588 44.52 48.46 -10.26
CA PHE A 588 44.21 49.70 -9.51
C PHE A 588 42.70 49.94 -9.32
N THR A 589 42.35 50.53 -8.18
CA THR A 589 40.99 50.70 -7.64
C THR A 589 40.35 52.06 -7.92
N PHE A 590 39.03 52.05 -8.13
CA PHE A 590 38.05 53.14 -7.89
C PHE A 590 36.69 52.45 -7.57
N ILE A 591 35.80 52.93 -6.68
CA ILE A 591 35.85 54.07 -5.74
C ILE A 591 34.95 53.79 -4.49
N PHE A 592 34.92 54.75 -3.57
CA PHE A 592 34.06 55.02 -2.40
C PHE A 592 32.53 54.81 -2.59
N HIS A 593 31.66 54.70 -1.58
CA HIS A 593 31.67 55.08 -0.15
C HIS A 593 30.60 54.24 0.63
N LEU A 594 30.38 54.25 1.95
CA LEU A 594 30.93 55.04 3.08
C LEU A 594 31.14 54.12 4.33
N PHE A 595 30.42 54.29 5.45
CA PHE A 595 30.70 53.70 6.77
C PHE A 595 29.46 53.48 7.69
N THR A 596 29.63 52.55 8.63
CA THR A 596 28.79 52.15 9.78
C THR A 596 28.90 53.10 11.00
N ALA A 597 27.93 53.06 11.94
CA ALA A 597 28.10 52.56 13.34
C ALA A 597 27.27 53.26 14.48
N PHE A 598 27.19 52.53 15.62
CA PHE A 598 27.03 52.95 17.05
C PHE A 598 25.69 52.89 17.84
N LEU A 599 25.89 52.68 19.15
CA LEU A 599 25.10 52.04 20.24
C LEU A 599 23.89 52.79 20.89
N PHE A 600 23.03 51.98 21.55
CA PHE A 600 22.27 52.13 22.84
C PHE A 600 21.61 53.46 23.28
N LEU A 601 20.32 53.39 23.68
CA LEU A 601 19.82 53.70 25.05
C LEU A 601 18.30 53.45 25.29
N THR A 602 17.96 52.99 26.52
CA THR A 602 16.69 53.13 27.30
C THR A 602 15.31 52.55 26.86
N SER A 603 14.83 51.61 27.71
CA SER A 603 13.54 51.59 28.46
C SER A 603 12.17 51.79 27.79
N PHE A 604 11.24 50.81 27.96
CA PHE A 604 10.11 50.88 28.92
C PHE A 604 9.18 49.62 28.93
N ARG A 605 8.72 49.20 30.14
CA ARG A 605 7.50 48.42 30.52
C ARG A 605 6.94 47.25 29.65
N SER A 606 6.76 46.09 30.30
CA SER A 606 5.43 45.51 30.66
C SER A 606 5.56 44.30 31.62
N PRO A 607 4.48 43.71 32.20
CA PRO A 607 4.49 43.35 33.63
C PRO A 607 4.52 41.84 33.96
N ALA A 608 4.36 41.55 35.26
CA ALA A 608 4.78 40.33 35.95
C ALA A 608 3.70 39.25 36.19
N SER A 609 4.10 38.21 36.96
CA SER A 609 3.33 37.12 37.58
C SER A 609 3.07 35.90 36.66
N SER A 610 3.19 34.62 37.08
CA SER A 610 3.80 33.99 38.28
C SER A 610 4.20 32.51 37.90
N ARG A 611 4.65 31.57 38.74
CA ARG A 611 4.61 31.35 40.21
C ARG A 611 5.73 30.35 40.64
N ASN A 612 6.06 30.33 41.93
CA ASN A 612 6.94 29.34 42.62
C ASN A 612 6.11 28.12 43.11
N PRO A 613 6.66 26.93 43.51
CA PRO A 613 7.74 26.75 44.53
C PRO A 613 8.63 25.47 44.36
N PRO A 614 9.39 25.01 45.38
CA PRO A 614 10.41 25.70 46.19
C PRO A 614 11.80 25.02 46.10
N ALA A 615 12.83 25.67 46.66
CA ALA A 615 14.17 25.08 46.83
C ALA A 615 14.30 24.30 48.16
N PHE A 616 15.23 23.32 48.25
CA PHE A 616 16.42 23.41 49.13
C PHE A 616 17.35 22.17 49.05
N LEU A 617 18.60 22.37 49.52
CA LEU A 617 19.63 21.41 49.96
C LEU A 617 20.60 20.80 48.93
N LEU A 618 21.73 21.51 48.79
CA LEU A 618 23.06 20.94 48.50
C LEU A 618 23.78 20.61 49.82
N ALA A 619 24.41 19.45 49.93
CA ALA A 619 25.51 19.19 50.86
C ALA A 619 26.37 17.99 50.44
N HIS A 620 27.69 18.19 50.43
CA HIS A 620 28.79 17.21 50.45
C HIS A 620 28.83 16.09 49.38
N SER A 621 29.75 16.09 48.38
CA SER A 621 31.23 16.19 48.35
C SER A 621 31.98 14.85 48.41
N SER A 622 32.56 14.44 47.28
CA SER A 622 33.92 13.87 47.20
C SER A 622 34.36 13.68 45.74
N SER A 623 35.65 13.86 45.47
CA SER A 623 36.25 13.86 44.13
C SER A 623 36.50 12.46 43.57
N SER A 624 36.43 12.30 42.24
CA SER A 624 37.56 11.83 41.41
C SER A 624 37.22 11.86 39.91
N ALA A 625 38.23 12.11 39.08
CA ALA A 625 38.08 12.31 37.64
C ALA A 625 38.21 11.00 36.84
N MET A 626 37.50 10.90 35.72
CA MET A 626 37.93 10.07 34.59
C MET A 626 37.53 10.72 33.26
N LEU A 627 38.34 10.49 32.22
CA LEU A 627 38.37 11.29 30.99
C LEU A 627 37.12 11.11 30.12
N ILE A 628 36.51 12.21 29.69
CA ILE A 628 35.67 12.24 28.49
C ILE A 628 36.56 12.64 27.31
N LYS A 629 36.83 11.68 26.39
CA LYS A 629 37.34 12.02 25.06
C LYS A 629 36.19 12.55 24.20
N GLY A 630 36.48 13.56 23.39
CA GLY A 630 35.47 14.36 22.71
C GLY A 630 34.58 13.59 21.72
N VAL A 631 33.32 13.99 21.67
CA VAL A 631 32.36 13.60 20.63
C VAL A 631 32.69 14.37 19.35
N ASN A 632 33.21 13.68 18.33
CA ASN A 632 33.30 14.25 16.99
C ASN A 632 31.93 14.14 16.31
N VAL A 633 31.30 15.29 16.08
CA VAL A 633 30.11 15.41 15.23
C VAL A 633 30.56 15.31 13.78
N HIS A 634 30.16 14.26 13.07
CA HIS A 634 30.54 14.06 11.67
C HIS A 634 29.85 15.09 10.78
N GLN A 635 30.63 15.93 10.09
CA GLN A 635 30.13 16.64 8.91
C GLN A 635 30.11 15.66 7.72
N PRO A 636 29.13 15.74 6.80
CA PRO A 636 29.11 14.88 5.63
C PRO A 636 30.11 15.39 4.58
N ASP A 637 31.17 14.61 4.34
CA ASP A 637 32.16 14.88 3.29
C ASP A 637 31.57 14.67 1.88
N LYS A 638 32.02 15.49 0.93
CA LYS A 638 31.41 15.65 -0.40
C LYS A 638 31.76 14.56 -1.43
N GLU A 639 32.42 13.47 -1.04
CA GLU A 639 33.02 12.52 -2.01
C GLU A 639 32.45 11.09 -1.98
N HIS A 640 31.59 10.73 -1.04
CA HIS A 640 31.00 9.38 -0.94
C HIS A 640 29.62 9.27 -1.59
N GLY A 641 29.55 9.61 -2.89
CA GLY A 641 28.32 9.58 -3.69
C GLY A 641 28.48 9.04 -5.11
N ARG A 642 29.59 8.36 -5.43
CA ARG A 642 29.81 7.71 -6.72
C ARG A 642 30.25 6.26 -6.50
N PRO A 643 29.64 5.27 -7.18
CA PRO A 643 30.22 3.94 -7.25
C PRO A 643 31.55 4.01 -8.00
N ASP A 644 32.50 3.17 -7.56
CA ASP A 644 33.83 3.09 -8.17
C ASP A 644 33.73 2.55 -9.61
N LYS A 645 34.40 3.21 -10.55
CA LYS A 645 34.38 2.80 -11.96
C LYS A 645 35.08 1.46 -12.17
N ASP A 646 36.09 1.15 -11.36
CA ASP A 646 36.93 -0.02 -11.54
C ASP A 646 36.19 -1.34 -11.20
N ASN A 647 34.97 -1.27 -10.65
CA ASN A 647 34.08 -2.42 -10.45
C ASN A 647 33.26 -2.81 -11.69
N PHE A 648 33.25 -1.99 -12.75
CA PHE A 648 32.56 -2.29 -14.01
C PHE A 648 33.59 -2.63 -15.08
N GLY A 649 33.75 -3.94 -15.35
CA GLY A 649 34.79 -4.45 -16.25
C GLY A 649 34.74 -3.83 -17.64
N ASP A 650 35.87 -3.27 -18.09
CA ASP A 650 36.04 -2.68 -19.42
C ASP A 650 35.73 -3.70 -20.52
N ALA A 651 34.62 -3.48 -21.23
CA ALA A 651 34.28 -4.20 -22.46
C ALA A 651 35.12 -3.69 -23.66
N THR A 652 36.45 -3.77 -23.55
CA THR A 652 37.40 -3.44 -24.61
C THR A 652 37.82 -4.70 -25.38
N GLY A 653 36.88 -5.29 -26.12
CA GLY A 653 37.11 -6.49 -26.93
C GLY A 653 36.03 -6.71 -27.99
N GLU A 654 36.46 -7.09 -29.20
CA GLU A 654 35.67 -7.20 -30.43
C GLU A 654 34.34 -7.99 -30.31
N ALA A 655 33.22 -7.30 -30.09
CA ALA A 655 31.86 -7.86 -30.25
C ALA A 655 30.82 -6.82 -30.77
N ALA A 656 31.27 -5.69 -31.33
CA ALA A 656 30.41 -4.58 -31.75
C ALA A 656 29.85 -4.73 -33.19
N GLN A 657 29.35 -5.90 -33.57
CA GLN A 657 28.57 -6.10 -34.80
C GLN A 657 27.45 -7.11 -34.58
N GLY A 658 26.21 -6.63 -34.37
CA GLY A 658 25.05 -7.53 -34.36
C GLY A 658 23.85 -7.18 -33.48
N GLN A 659 23.55 -5.92 -33.17
CA GLN A 659 22.26 -5.56 -32.53
C GLN A 659 21.79 -4.10 -32.74
N SER A 660 21.98 -3.56 -33.94
CA SER A 660 21.37 -2.27 -34.33
C SER A 660 20.00 -2.51 -34.98
N GLY A 661 18.91 -2.58 -34.21
CA GLY A 661 17.63 -2.96 -34.81
C GLY A 661 16.33 -2.90 -34.01
N PHE A 662 16.25 -2.29 -32.81
CA PHE A 662 14.97 -2.01 -32.14
C PHE A 662 15.07 -0.82 -31.16
N ALA A 663 15.21 0.39 -31.69
CA ALA A 663 15.24 1.63 -30.90
C ALA A 663 14.76 2.85 -31.72
N ARG A 664 13.51 2.80 -32.21
CA ARG A 664 12.77 3.95 -32.76
C ARG A 664 11.27 3.80 -32.57
N GLN A 665 10.80 3.94 -31.33
CA GLN A 665 9.46 4.44 -30.95
C GLN A 665 9.27 4.34 -29.43
N CYS A 666 9.71 5.38 -28.73
CA CYS A 666 9.21 5.89 -27.45
C CYS A 666 9.68 7.34 -27.37
#